data_AF-A0A9W9QK33-F1
#
_entry.id   AF-A0A9W9QK33-F1
#
_cell.length_a   1.000
_cell.length_b   1.000
_cell.length_c   1.000
_cell.angle_alpha   90.00
_cell.angle_beta   90.00
_cell.angle_gamma   90.00
#
_symmetry.space_group_name_H-M   'P 1'
#
loop_
_entity.id
_entity.type
_entity.pdbx_description
1 polymer ?
#
loop_
_entity_poly.entity_id
_entity_poly.type
_entity_poly.pdbx_seq_one_letter_code
_entity_poly.pdbx_strand_id
1 'polypeptide(L)'
;MVFKPFTHLARQSFTKAFTHGYAQSVVAASQTYASTTPFNPLAVQPAKFSRTTQLQNAFSNASSSSGAGAKASQGGSGSGDFGLAAYYAAWQNAQQTGDESDWTQYEFNRRIGWKPSDEADVSEDRAATESVPPHPTKAAVNDDVSAQVEEAVAREIQIQEEQAQAEEAALSAEPAEEVAEVSEAAQVASDGIVRLVGNKKYADIPVAFEALLRDGLTPTVEAYNALLVAAIRLHPDAAQAIPKALDVYSDMLRRRVIPDEDTYETLVQLLVMRAHDIIKAKQVLENERVRFGGMEEQGKFMLQSSELEHAILLEDTSLSIAIKLFNTAASRHSRLVFPIEIYRQLIIACAKEGKVEDMIRVYAHMESHKMTPHATIFPAMITAFASGGDLRSAVECYNEYRSLAVSDDSGVFSIVERQDGQVYAALIRAYLSCDKEAGAMQFLEKIRSSFDEVTDGRQDRWSAVESIIIEDAFVQHSTDTFKYGKALEQAKDQLHDVARDQAISRICIAAADAGDLPTASAAYDSLPTAPDVRQNPAISLLALQVRRGNVSAARSLWIMLNTVGQATPDMVQPTAMYAVALLKSGNVEEGLHQARNMFTRIRNASSDQQNIVAVREQIVESLHLFGRVLMQSAAVLSPQASMTLLWSMLENGGLVSPLAEHAIANLGPIGISQLKPADLTLALQVQAGMLASHSSVLFDVAHPIRFAHMLDVALSASIPMDLYTTGLVDQAVGRLYVSNPDVVKKWQEYLGANTPNSASPARVFSESHSPISMAETSITAPVTPESFDPYAHATDFRGSAIIAEELEKTSGRVEIHLNEALTRLNNMRRTGRHPRYITYAKLITAASKTGSMPLAHDIHNMARSDVPLDMNFTAVKYGWVSILDAMVAACLTLGDRQLAAQYHQELLTLGSAPSANTFGLYITTLKESTKTFDEATEALKVFHRAVAEGVEPTSFLYNALIGKLGKARRIDDCLAYFAEMRANNVRPTSVTYGTIVNALCRVSDERFAEEMFEEMESMPNYKPRPAPYNSMIQYFLNTKGDINKVLAYYERMQARNIQPTMHTYKLLIDAHASLEPVNMAAAEAVLESMKAAGQHPDAVHYASLVHAKGCVQHDLAGARKVFDTVLSNRRVRLQPCLYQALFESMVANHRVADTEPIVQDMLTRKVEMTAYIANTLIHGWAAEGNVSKAKAVYDSIGIQKREPSTYEAMTRAFLSADQRMSATGIVQEMMSRGYPSAVAGKIVDLVGPSSSL
;
A
#
# COMPACT_ATOMS: atom_id res chain seq x y z
N MET A 1 -15.57 54.14 17.16
CA MET A 1 -16.59 54.07 16.09
C MET A 1 -17.16 52.66 16.05
N VAL A 2 -18.29 52.41 15.40
CA VAL A 2 -18.84 51.04 15.27
C VAL A 2 -18.12 50.34 14.11
N PHE A 3 -17.27 49.36 14.42
CA PHE A 3 -16.81 48.40 13.43
C PHE A 3 -18.01 47.66 12.83
N LYS A 4 -18.09 47.58 11.51
CA LYS A 4 -19.03 46.68 10.83
C LYS A 4 -18.36 45.30 10.80
N PRO A 5 -18.91 44.28 11.47
CA PRO A 5 -18.15 43.06 11.69
C PRO A 5 -18.05 42.20 10.43
N PHE A 6 -16.98 41.40 10.34
CA PHE A 6 -16.54 40.61 9.18
C PHE A 6 -17.57 39.56 8.70
N THR A 7 -18.63 39.36 9.50
CA THR A 7 -19.91 38.66 9.21
C THR A 7 -20.49 38.78 7.80
N HIS A 8 -20.15 39.82 7.03
CA HIS A 8 -20.62 39.98 5.66
C HIS A 8 -19.97 38.99 4.67
N LEU A 9 -18.71 38.59 4.93
CA LEU A 9 -17.98 37.61 4.12
C LEU A 9 -18.55 36.20 4.36
N ALA A 10 -18.73 35.82 5.62
CA ALA A 10 -19.46 34.61 6.01
C ALA A 10 -20.88 34.56 5.41
N ARG A 11 -21.61 35.68 5.39
CA ARG A 11 -22.93 35.74 4.75
C ARG A 11 -22.90 35.65 3.21
N GLN A 12 -21.76 35.81 2.55
CA GLN A 12 -21.65 35.62 1.09
C GLN A 12 -21.09 34.25 0.69
N SER A 13 -20.22 33.63 1.48
CA SER A 13 -19.83 32.22 1.28
C SER A 13 -21.01 31.27 1.58
N PHE A 14 -21.65 31.41 2.74
CA PHE A 14 -22.77 30.53 3.15
C PHE A 14 -23.96 30.59 2.16
N THR A 15 -24.21 31.72 1.50
CA THR A 15 -25.30 31.84 0.50
C THR A 15 -25.04 31.14 -0.83
N LYS A 16 -23.84 30.58 -1.06
CA LYS A 16 -23.57 29.68 -2.20
C LYS A 16 -23.64 28.19 -1.84
N ALA A 17 -23.63 27.83 -0.56
CA ALA A 17 -23.56 26.43 -0.11
C ALA A 17 -24.96 25.80 0.12
N PHE A 18 -26.00 26.59 0.34
CA PHE A 18 -27.29 26.09 0.85
C PHE A 18 -28.33 25.68 -0.21
N THR A 19 -27.93 24.82 -1.15
CA THR A 19 -28.87 24.10 -2.04
C THR A 19 -28.51 22.62 -2.25
N HIS A 20 -28.40 21.84 -1.16
CA HIS A 20 -28.82 20.43 -1.03
C HIS A 20 -28.35 19.87 0.34
N GLY A 21 -29.05 18.88 0.91
CA GLY A 21 -28.68 18.22 2.17
C GLY A 21 -29.52 18.64 3.38
N TYR A 22 -30.79 18.19 3.42
CA TYR A 22 -31.66 18.37 4.58
C TYR A 22 -31.37 17.29 5.63
N ALA A 23 -31.12 17.67 6.88
CA ALA A 23 -31.13 16.75 8.01
C ALA A 23 -32.44 16.93 8.80
N GLN A 24 -33.31 15.91 8.84
CA GLN A 24 -34.28 15.78 9.94
C GLN A 24 -35.00 14.42 10.03
N SER A 25 -34.66 13.69 11.08
CA SER A 25 -35.55 12.83 11.89
C SER A 25 -34.86 12.74 13.27
N VAL A 26 -35.52 12.84 14.43
CA VAL A 26 -36.76 12.16 14.84
C VAL A 26 -37.53 13.02 15.88
N VAL A 27 -38.86 13.18 15.70
CA VAL A 27 -39.96 13.34 16.72
C VAL A 27 -39.72 14.35 17.89
N ALA A 28 -40.56 15.39 18.10
CA ALA A 28 -41.92 15.22 18.66
C ALA A 28 -42.92 16.40 18.49
N ALA A 29 -44.20 16.05 18.71
CA ALA A 29 -45.45 16.83 18.78
C ALA A 29 -45.45 18.36 19.09
N SER A 30 -46.31 19.11 18.38
CA SER A 30 -47.63 19.58 18.91
C SER A 30 -48.48 20.45 17.93
N GLN A 31 -49.81 20.40 18.12
CA GLN A 31 -50.88 21.41 17.84
C GLN A 31 -50.75 22.35 16.59
N THR A 32 -51.48 22.17 15.47
CA THR A 32 -52.94 22.40 15.17
C THR A 32 -53.41 23.83 14.86
N TYR A 33 -54.25 23.95 13.80
CA TYR A 33 -55.19 25.03 13.38
C TYR A 33 -54.79 26.07 12.30
N ALA A 34 -55.81 26.41 11.47
CA ALA A 34 -55.91 27.41 10.38
C ALA A 34 -54.93 27.24 9.18
N SER A 35 -55.32 27.17 7.90
CA SER A 35 -56.31 27.91 7.08
C SER A 35 -55.91 29.40 6.84
N THR A 36 -55.97 29.99 5.64
CA THR A 36 -56.68 29.67 4.37
C THR A 36 -55.88 30.00 3.09
N THR A 37 -56.29 29.44 1.95
CA THR A 37 -55.99 29.91 0.57
C THR A 37 -57.04 30.96 0.11
N PRO A 38 -57.11 31.44 -1.16
CA PRO A 38 -56.15 31.50 -2.28
C PRO A 38 -55.95 32.94 -2.84
N PHE A 39 -55.22 33.15 -3.95
CA PHE A 39 -55.79 33.57 -5.25
C PHE A 39 -54.75 33.72 -6.39
N ASN A 40 -55.21 33.44 -7.61
CA ASN A 40 -54.59 33.64 -8.94
C ASN A 40 -55.49 34.72 -9.67
N PRO A 41 -55.48 35.01 -11.00
CA PRO A 41 -54.60 34.64 -12.12
C PRO A 41 -54.36 35.76 -13.21
N LEU A 42 -53.81 35.37 -14.39
CA LEU A 42 -53.93 36.03 -15.74
C LEU A 42 -53.24 37.41 -15.97
N ALA A 43 -52.72 37.81 -17.15
CA ALA A 43 -52.54 37.18 -18.48
C ALA A 43 -51.67 38.07 -19.45
N VAL A 44 -51.60 37.67 -20.74
CA VAL A 44 -51.34 38.48 -21.98
C VAL A 44 -49.91 38.53 -22.58
N GLN A 45 -49.76 37.84 -23.72
CA GLN A 45 -48.81 38.04 -24.84
C GLN A 45 -49.53 38.85 -25.98
N PRO A 46 -48.92 39.39 -27.09
CA PRO A 46 -48.00 38.68 -28.03
C PRO A 46 -47.08 39.52 -29.01
N ALA A 47 -46.51 38.82 -30.02
CA ALA A 47 -46.13 39.28 -31.40
C ALA A 47 -44.76 39.99 -31.63
N LYS A 48 -44.05 39.91 -32.79
CA LYS A 48 -44.24 39.19 -34.10
C LYS A 48 -42.94 39.15 -34.99
N PHE A 49 -43.03 38.51 -36.17
CA PHE A 49 -42.06 38.34 -37.31
C PHE A 49 -41.08 37.14 -37.22
N SER A 50 -40.95 36.16 -38.14
CA SER A 50 -41.62 35.72 -39.41
C SER A 50 -40.99 36.04 -40.79
N ARG A 51 -40.45 34.99 -41.47
CA ARG A 51 -40.60 34.64 -42.92
C ARG A 51 -39.92 33.27 -43.26
N THR A 52 -40.65 32.22 -43.70
CA THR A 52 -40.81 31.67 -45.11
C THR A 52 -39.55 31.05 -45.75
N THR A 53 -39.50 29.93 -46.50
CA THR A 53 -40.41 28.81 -46.95
C THR A 53 -39.50 27.69 -47.59
N GLN A 54 -39.88 26.54 -48.24
CA GLN A 54 -41.14 25.93 -48.72
C GLN A 54 -41.05 24.38 -48.93
N LEU A 55 -41.97 23.62 -48.32
CA LEU A 55 -42.83 22.53 -48.89
C LEU A 55 -42.36 21.52 -50.00
N GLN A 56 -42.62 20.22 -49.70
CA GLN A 56 -43.39 19.21 -50.50
C GLN A 56 -42.69 18.00 -51.21
N ASN A 57 -43.41 16.87 -51.20
CA ASN A 57 -43.28 15.60 -51.97
C ASN A 57 -42.11 14.64 -51.66
N ALA A 58 -42.14 13.34 -52.00
CA ALA A 58 -43.21 12.30 -51.96
C ALA A 58 -42.63 10.91 -52.38
N PHE A 59 -42.96 9.84 -51.65
CA PHE A 59 -42.84 8.40 -52.01
C PHE A 59 -41.62 7.87 -52.82
N SER A 60 -40.72 7.13 -52.14
CA SER A 60 -40.34 5.75 -52.53
C SER A 60 -39.45 5.06 -51.48
N ASN A 61 -39.76 3.78 -51.16
CA ASN A 61 -38.94 2.64 -50.69
C ASN A 61 -37.49 2.93 -50.14
N ALA A 62 -37.00 2.35 -49.02
CA ALA A 62 -37.31 1.07 -48.37
C ALA A 62 -36.72 0.94 -46.93
N SER A 63 -36.96 -0.23 -46.29
CA SER A 63 -36.22 -0.88 -45.18
C SER A 63 -36.17 -0.28 -43.75
N SER A 64 -36.34 -1.19 -42.76
CA SER A 64 -35.94 -1.15 -41.33
C SER A 64 -36.17 0.13 -40.51
N SER A 65 -37.17 0.24 -39.61
CA SER A 65 -37.38 -0.49 -38.32
C SER A 65 -36.46 -0.06 -37.16
N SER A 66 -36.93 0.23 -35.94
CA SER A 66 -38.31 0.44 -35.44
C SER A 66 -38.24 0.96 -33.99
N GLY A 67 -39.00 2.00 -33.62
CA GLY A 67 -38.98 2.58 -32.26
C GLY A 67 -40.36 2.95 -31.71
N ALA A 68 -40.79 2.22 -30.67
CA ALA A 68 -41.94 2.50 -29.80
C ALA A 68 -41.78 1.65 -28.50
N GLY A 69 -42.31 2.04 -27.33
CA GLY A 69 -43.14 3.19 -27.00
C GLY A 69 -43.23 3.42 -25.48
N ALA A 70 -44.00 4.44 -25.06
CA ALA A 70 -43.89 5.10 -23.76
C ALA A 70 -44.62 4.45 -22.55
N LYS A 71 -43.99 4.62 -21.37
CA LYS A 71 -44.56 5.00 -20.03
C LYS A 71 -45.69 4.20 -19.36
N ALA A 72 -45.42 3.75 -18.12
CA ALA A 72 -46.32 3.82 -16.94
C ALA A 72 -45.47 3.73 -15.63
N SER A 73 -45.35 4.81 -14.84
CA SER A 73 -45.94 5.02 -13.48
C SER A 73 -45.28 4.28 -12.29
N GLN A 74 -45.00 5.01 -11.20
CA GLN A 74 -44.12 4.62 -10.07
C GLN A 74 -44.80 3.88 -8.90
N GLY A 75 -43.99 3.26 -8.03
CA GLY A 75 -44.41 2.82 -6.69
C GLY A 75 -43.28 2.41 -5.71
N GLY A 76 -42.72 3.37 -4.97
CA GLY A 76 -42.13 3.15 -3.62
C GLY A 76 -40.68 2.64 -3.48
N SER A 77 -40.09 2.97 -2.31
CA SER A 77 -38.79 2.48 -1.76
C SER A 77 -37.50 2.88 -2.49
N GLY A 78 -36.95 4.05 -2.15
CA GLY A 78 -35.68 4.55 -2.67
C GLY A 78 -34.49 4.42 -1.71
N SER A 79 -33.53 3.57 -2.07
CA SER A 79 -32.09 3.74 -1.79
C SER A 79 -31.38 3.07 -2.97
N GLY A 80 -30.64 3.83 -3.78
CA GLY A 80 -30.15 3.31 -5.06
C GLY A 80 -29.20 4.24 -5.80
N ASP A 81 -28.40 3.63 -6.67
CA ASP A 81 -27.30 4.25 -7.40
C ASP A 81 -27.77 5.29 -8.42
N PHE A 82 -27.11 6.45 -8.44
CA PHE A 82 -27.34 7.52 -9.42
C PHE A 82 -26.12 7.88 -10.27
N GLY A 83 -25.14 6.97 -10.40
CA GLY A 83 -24.04 7.09 -11.36
C GLY A 83 -24.48 6.79 -12.79
N LEU A 84 -24.75 5.51 -13.09
CA LEU A 84 -24.86 5.02 -14.47
C LEU A 84 -26.08 5.55 -15.24
N ALA A 85 -27.21 5.78 -14.56
CA ALA A 85 -28.42 6.31 -15.18
C ALA A 85 -28.28 7.79 -15.57
N ALA A 86 -27.55 8.58 -14.77
CA ALA A 86 -27.26 9.98 -15.08
C ALA A 86 -26.30 10.11 -16.27
N TYR A 87 -25.25 9.29 -16.29
CA TYR A 87 -24.29 9.20 -17.42
C TYR A 87 -25.00 8.97 -18.76
N TYR A 88 -25.85 7.95 -18.87
CA TYR A 88 -26.56 7.67 -20.13
C TYR A 88 -27.57 8.77 -20.51
N ALA A 89 -28.20 9.43 -19.54
CA ALA A 89 -29.08 10.57 -19.82
C ALA A 89 -28.29 11.77 -20.36
N ALA A 90 -27.14 12.11 -19.77
CA ALA A 90 -26.28 13.20 -20.23
C ALA A 90 -25.72 12.91 -21.64
N TRP A 91 -25.17 11.71 -21.87
CA TRP A 91 -24.66 11.27 -23.17
C TRP A 91 -25.73 11.29 -24.28
N GLN A 92 -26.95 10.83 -23.98
CA GLN A 92 -28.06 10.84 -24.93
C GLN A 92 -28.65 12.24 -25.18
N ASN A 93 -28.44 13.18 -24.26
CA ASN A 93 -28.77 14.60 -24.45
C ASN A 93 -27.72 15.29 -25.35
N ALA A 94 -26.42 15.06 -25.08
CA ALA A 94 -25.32 15.57 -25.90
C ALA A 94 -25.43 15.15 -27.38
N GLN A 95 -25.83 13.89 -27.66
CA GLN A 95 -26.10 13.43 -29.03
C GLN A 95 -27.27 14.16 -29.74
N GLN A 96 -28.17 14.83 -29.01
CA GLN A 96 -29.32 15.55 -29.58
C GLN A 96 -29.12 17.06 -29.62
N THR A 97 -28.28 17.62 -28.74
CA THR A 97 -28.00 19.06 -28.67
C THR A 97 -26.71 19.46 -29.36
N GLY A 98 -25.72 18.57 -29.43
CA GLY A 98 -24.36 18.87 -29.90
C GLY A 98 -23.49 19.62 -28.89
N ASP A 99 -23.92 19.70 -27.62
CA ASP A 99 -23.21 20.39 -26.54
C ASP A 99 -22.58 19.35 -25.59
N GLU A 100 -21.27 19.43 -25.36
CA GLU A 100 -20.49 18.36 -24.70
C GLU A 100 -20.25 18.59 -23.20
N SER A 101 -20.72 19.71 -22.64
CA SER A 101 -20.45 20.15 -21.25
C SER A 101 -20.90 19.18 -20.16
N ASP A 102 -22.04 18.51 -20.36
CA ASP A 102 -22.76 17.84 -19.26
C ASP A 102 -22.36 16.37 -19.09
N TRP A 103 -21.78 15.75 -20.12
CA TRP A 103 -21.33 14.35 -20.05
C TRP A 103 -19.81 14.24 -19.79
N THR A 104 -19.03 15.25 -20.17
CA THR A 104 -17.57 15.29 -19.94
C THR A 104 -17.19 15.35 -18.45
N GLN A 105 -18.08 15.82 -17.57
CA GLN A 105 -17.92 15.69 -16.11
C GLN A 105 -17.85 14.23 -15.62
N TYR A 106 -18.36 13.27 -16.40
CA TYR A 106 -18.26 11.83 -16.11
C TYR A 106 -17.09 11.14 -16.83
N GLU A 107 -16.34 11.82 -17.70
CA GLU A 107 -15.33 11.19 -18.56
C GLU A 107 -13.93 11.08 -17.91
N PHE A 108 -13.68 11.81 -16.81
CA PHE A 108 -12.39 11.80 -16.11
C PHE A 108 -12.50 11.42 -14.63
N ASN A 109 -12.50 10.11 -14.37
CA ASN A 109 -11.75 9.58 -13.24
C ASN A 109 -11.27 8.14 -13.52
N ARG A 110 -10.06 7.80 -13.03
CA ARG A 110 -9.37 6.51 -13.23
C ARG A 110 -9.04 6.10 -14.68
N ARG A 111 -8.18 6.88 -15.37
CA ARG A 111 -7.25 6.26 -16.34
C ARG A 111 -6.05 5.68 -15.58
N ILE A 112 -6.07 4.36 -15.33
CA ILE A 112 -4.88 3.64 -14.83
C ILE A 112 -3.90 3.52 -16.01
N GLY A 113 -2.90 4.40 -16.04
CA GLY A 113 -1.87 4.42 -17.08
C GLY A 113 -0.62 3.67 -16.64
N TRP A 114 -0.50 2.39 -17.00
CA TRP A 114 0.78 1.68 -16.98
C TRP A 114 1.30 1.48 -18.40
N LYS A 115 2.61 1.64 -18.60
CA LYS A 115 3.32 1.17 -19.80
C LYS A 115 4.69 0.59 -19.44
N PRO A 116 5.23 -0.29 -20.29
CA PRO A 116 6.23 -1.30 -19.89
C PRO A 116 7.67 -0.79 -20.20
N SER A 117 8.76 -1.55 -20.03
CA SER A 117 8.89 -3.02 -20.07
C SER A 117 10.16 -3.55 -19.39
N ASP A 118 10.28 -4.89 -19.41
CA ASP A 118 11.51 -5.71 -19.35
C ASP A 118 12.26 -5.74 -17.99
N GLU A 119 12.28 -6.86 -17.27
CA GLU A 119 13.00 -8.14 -17.53
C GLU A 119 14.51 -8.06 -17.18
N ALA A 120 15.09 -8.95 -16.36
CA ALA A 120 14.51 -10.10 -15.64
C ALA A 120 15.32 -10.47 -14.36
N ASP A 121 14.78 -11.44 -13.61
CA ASP A 121 15.38 -12.44 -12.68
C ASP A 121 16.90 -12.36 -12.36
N VAL A 122 17.38 -12.72 -11.16
CA VAL A 122 17.34 -14.11 -10.61
C VAL A 122 17.54 -14.15 -9.06
N SER A 123 16.64 -14.90 -8.40
CA SER A 123 16.70 -15.55 -7.06
C SER A 123 17.39 -14.91 -5.83
N GLU A 124 16.57 -14.63 -4.81
CA GLU A 124 16.84 -14.84 -3.37
C GLU A 124 15.88 -15.96 -2.88
N ASP A 125 16.16 -16.88 -1.94
CA ASP A 125 17.25 -17.02 -0.96
C ASP A 125 17.34 -15.95 0.13
N ARG A 126 16.19 -15.69 0.77
CA ARG A 126 16.09 -14.94 2.03
C ARG A 126 16.67 -15.72 3.22
N ALA A 127 17.96 -15.59 3.44
CA ALA A 127 18.53 -15.71 4.79
C ALA A 127 17.95 -14.58 5.67
N ALA A 128 17.75 -14.85 6.97
CA ALA A 128 17.24 -13.85 7.90
C ALA A 128 18.35 -12.85 8.28
N THR A 129 18.25 -11.62 7.80
CA THR A 129 18.97 -10.47 8.36
C THR A 129 18.37 -10.09 9.72
N GLU A 130 19.21 -9.71 10.68
CA GLU A 130 18.78 -9.41 12.04
C GLU A 130 17.81 -8.22 12.09
N SER A 131 16.80 -8.33 12.95
CA SER A 131 15.75 -7.32 13.07
C SER A 131 16.25 -6.10 13.84
N VAL A 132 16.59 -5.04 13.12
CA VAL A 132 16.24 -3.69 13.59
C VAL A 132 14.71 -3.73 13.82
N PRO A 133 14.20 -3.39 15.02
CA PRO A 133 12.78 -3.47 15.28
C PRO A 133 12.03 -2.54 14.33
N PRO A 134 10.85 -2.91 13.82
CA PRO A 134 10.06 -2.01 12.99
C PRO A 134 9.70 -0.78 13.82
N HIS A 135 10.23 0.38 13.45
CA HIS A 135 9.63 1.63 13.87
C HIS A 135 8.17 1.60 13.40
N PRO A 136 7.18 1.83 14.28
CA PRO A 136 5.78 1.90 13.84
C PRO A 136 5.69 2.99 12.79
N THR A 137 5.08 2.68 11.64
CA THR A 137 4.95 3.63 10.55
C THR A 137 4.21 4.86 11.06
N LYS A 138 4.83 6.04 10.92
CA LYS A 138 4.26 7.31 11.42
C LYS A 138 2.84 7.55 10.88
N ALA A 139 2.54 7.02 9.69
CA ALA A 139 1.19 6.90 9.11
C ALA A 139 0.18 6.15 10.00
N ALA A 140 0.48 4.90 10.39
CA ALA A 140 -0.41 4.10 11.24
C ALA A 140 -0.60 4.74 12.63
N VAL A 141 0.43 5.39 13.16
CA VAL A 141 0.33 6.18 14.40
C VAL A 141 -0.57 7.41 14.18
N ASN A 142 -0.48 8.11 13.06
CA ASN A 142 -1.31 9.28 12.77
C ASN A 142 -2.80 8.93 12.58
N ASP A 143 -3.12 7.78 11.96
CA ASP A 143 -4.50 7.31 11.78
C ASP A 143 -5.12 6.84 13.10
N ASP A 144 -4.38 6.04 13.89
CA ASP A 144 -4.80 5.61 15.24
C ASP A 144 -5.01 6.84 16.14
N VAL A 145 -4.08 7.80 16.13
CA VAL A 145 -4.23 9.09 16.83
C VAL A 145 -5.46 9.89 16.36
N SER A 146 -5.79 9.89 15.07
CA SER A 146 -6.99 10.58 14.57
C SER A 146 -8.27 9.90 15.06
N ALA A 147 -8.31 8.57 15.05
CA ALA A 147 -9.41 7.77 15.56
C ALA A 147 -9.57 7.91 17.08
N GLN A 148 -8.47 7.94 17.82
CA GLN A 148 -8.46 8.19 19.27
C GLN A 148 -8.99 9.59 19.63
N VAL A 149 -8.67 10.63 18.83
CA VAL A 149 -9.25 11.96 19.03
C VAL A 149 -10.73 12.01 18.65
N GLU A 150 -11.17 11.29 17.62
CA GLU A 150 -12.61 11.17 17.32
C GLU A 150 -13.37 10.40 18.42
N GLU A 151 -12.79 9.32 18.97
CA GLU A 151 -13.35 8.62 20.13
C GLU A 151 -13.40 9.53 21.37
N ALA A 152 -12.33 10.27 21.63
CA ALA A 152 -12.22 11.21 22.75
C ALA A 152 -13.27 12.32 22.64
N VAL A 153 -13.41 12.97 21.48
CA VAL A 153 -14.41 14.03 21.26
C VAL A 153 -15.84 13.47 21.32
N ALA A 154 -16.10 12.27 20.79
CA ALA A 154 -17.41 11.63 20.92
C ALA A 154 -17.78 11.31 22.37
N ARG A 155 -16.84 10.78 23.16
CA ARG A 155 -16.99 10.57 24.61
C ARG A 155 -17.17 11.90 25.35
N GLU A 156 -16.45 12.94 24.96
CA GLU A 156 -16.54 14.27 25.56
C GLU A 156 -17.93 14.91 25.34
N ILE A 157 -18.52 14.74 24.15
CA ILE A 157 -19.91 15.12 23.86
C ILE A 157 -20.91 14.31 24.70
N GLN A 158 -20.74 12.98 24.79
CA GLN A 158 -21.62 12.13 25.61
C GLN A 158 -21.59 12.54 27.09
N ILE A 159 -20.42 12.87 27.65
CA ILE A 159 -20.28 13.37 29.02
C ILE A 159 -21.07 14.67 29.21
N GLN A 160 -21.11 15.57 28.21
CA GLN A 160 -21.94 16.78 28.29
C GLN A 160 -23.45 16.49 28.23
N GLU A 161 -23.90 15.54 27.41
CA GLU A 161 -25.32 15.15 27.40
C GLU A 161 -25.75 14.54 28.74
N GLU A 162 -24.92 13.68 29.34
CA GLU A 162 -25.15 13.10 30.66
C GLU A 162 -25.13 14.16 31.77
N GLN A 163 -24.24 15.15 31.71
CA GLN A 163 -24.15 16.24 32.69
C GLN A 163 -25.30 17.24 32.56
N ALA A 164 -25.69 17.63 31.35
CA ALA A 164 -26.84 18.52 31.14
C ALA A 164 -28.15 17.88 31.65
N GLN A 165 -28.34 16.58 31.40
CA GLN A 165 -29.47 15.81 31.95
C GLN A 165 -29.41 15.71 33.48
N ALA A 166 -28.22 15.61 34.07
CA ALA A 166 -28.04 15.59 35.53
C ALA A 166 -28.33 16.95 36.18
N GLU A 167 -27.92 18.07 35.57
CA GLU A 167 -28.25 19.43 36.04
C GLU A 167 -29.74 19.74 35.88
N GLU A 168 -30.35 19.38 34.75
CA GLU A 168 -31.79 19.55 34.51
C GLU A 168 -32.63 18.68 35.47
N ALA A 169 -32.15 17.48 35.82
CA ALA A 169 -32.74 16.66 36.88
C ALA A 169 -32.55 17.27 38.29
N ALA A 170 -31.36 17.78 38.61
CA ALA A 170 -31.06 18.41 39.90
C ALA A 170 -31.91 19.66 40.15
N LEU A 171 -32.19 20.45 39.10
CA LEU A 171 -33.10 21.60 39.12
C LEU A 171 -34.58 21.23 39.43
N SER A 172 -34.93 19.94 39.44
CA SER A 172 -36.27 19.45 39.77
C SER A 172 -36.44 18.92 41.21
N ALA A 173 -35.37 18.87 42.00
CA ALA A 173 -35.36 18.35 43.37
C ALA A 173 -35.08 19.45 44.42
N GLU A 174 -35.58 19.25 45.65
CA GLU A 174 -35.13 20.07 46.80
C GLU A 174 -33.66 19.75 47.15
N PRO A 175 -32.89 20.71 47.68
CA PRO A 175 -31.44 20.57 47.86
C PRO A 175 -31.08 19.52 48.91
N ALA A 176 -30.63 18.35 48.44
CA ALA A 176 -29.94 17.36 49.25
C ALA A 176 -28.45 17.75 49.37
N GLU A 177 -27.98 18.05 50.58
CA GLU A 177 -26.57 18.32 50.89
C GLU A 177 -25.72 17.04 50.87
N GLU A 178 -25.62 16.32 49.74
CA GLU A 178 -24.93 15.02 49.70
C GLU A 178 -24.21 14.68 48.37
N VAL A 179 -23.55 15.67 47.72
CA VAL A 179 -22.59 15.42 46.64
C VAL A 179 -21.36 16.36 46.75
N ALA A 180 -20.18 15.81 46.46
CA ALA A 180 -18.90 16.50 46.22
C ALA A 180 -18.12 17.11 47.41
N GLU A 181 -17.83 16.30 48.44
CA GLU A 181 -16.48 16.38 49.05
C GLU A 181 -15.48 15.65 48.13
N VAL A 182 -14.67 16.42 47.39
CA VAL A 182 -13.43 15.87 46.80
C VAL A 182 -12.48 15.59 47.97
N SER A 183 -11.94 14.37 48.04
CA SER A 183 -11.05 13.99 49.14
C SER A 183 -9.85 14.95 49.24
N GLU A 184 -9.71 15.62 50.39
CA GLU A 184 -8.67 16.61 50.67
C GLU A 184 -7.25 16.07 50.38
N ALA A 185 -7.05 14.75 50.52
CA ALA A 185 -5.82 14.05 50.19
C ALA A 185 -5.49 14.03 48.67
N ALA A 186 -6.50 13.96 47.79
CA ALA A 186 -6.30 13.99 46.33
C ALA A 186 -5.85 15.38 45.84
N GLN A 187 -6.33 16.44 46.50
CA GLN A 187 -5.93 17.81 46.21
C GLN A 187 -4.50 18.07 46.69
N VAL A 188 -4.16 17.71 47.94
CA VAL A 188 -2.78 17.83 48.47
C VAL A 188 -1.76 17.00 47.65
N ALA A 189 -2.15 15.83 47.15
CA ALA A 189 -1.31 15.04 46.24
C ALA A 189 -1.11 15.74 44.88
N SER A 190 -2.16 16.35 44.32
CA SER A 190 -2.11 17.12 43.07
C SER A 190 -1.22 18.36 43.18
N ASP A 191 -1.36 19.15 44.25
CA ASP A 191 -0.50 20.32 44.56
C ASP A 191 0.99 19.93 44.56
N GLY A 192 1.31 18.72 45.01
CA GLY A 192 2.65 18.16 44.96
C GLY A 192 3.20 18.02 43.54
N ILE A 193 2.37 17.59 42.59
CA ILE A 193 2.73 17.43 41.17
C ILE A 193 2.87 18.80 40.49
N VAL A 194 1.95 19.73 40.72
CA VAL A 194 2.02 21.11 40.20
C VAL A 194 3.29 21.82 40.68
N ARG A 195 3.70 21.59 41.94
CA ARG A 195 4.98 22.10 42.48
C ARG A 195 6.22 21.51 41.80
N LEU A 196 6.17 20.33 41.17
CA LEU A 196 7.30 19.81 40.39
C LEU A 196 7.50 20.57 39.07
N VAL A 197 6.42 21.05 38.44
CA VAL A 197 6.46 21.92 37.25
C VAL A 197 7.18 23.23 37.57
N GLY A 198 6.79 23.89 38.66
CA GLY A 198 7.44 25.14 39.11
C GLY A 198 8.93 24.96 39.43
N ASN A 199 9.34 23.78 39.89
CA ASN A 199 10.73 23.40 40.11
C ASN A 199 11.45 22.85 38.85
N LYS A 200 10.79 22.83 37.68
CA LYS A 200 11.30 22.30 36.39
C LYS A 200 11.73 20.82 36.44
N LYS A 201 11.16 20.03 37.35
CA LYS A 201 11.48 18.61 37.59
C LYS A 201 10.63 17.68 36.73
N TYR A 202 10.66 17.87 35.41
CA TYR A 202 9.74 17.19 34.48
C TYR A 202 9.84 15.65 34.49
N ALA A 203 11.01 15.08 34.78
CA ALA A 203 11.19 13.63 34.89
C ALA A 203 10.54 13.01 36.15
N ASP A 204 10.37 13.81 37.22
CA ASP A 204 9.76 13.33 38.47
C ASP A 204 8.22 13.29 38.39
N ILE A 205 7.63 14.00 37.41
CA ILE A 205 6.17 14.21 37.28
C ILE A 205 5.41 12.93 36.92
N PRO A 206 5.78 12.14 35.88
CA PRO A 206 5.08 10.89 35.57
C PRO A 206 5.08 9.91 36.74
N VAL A 207 6.21 9.79 37.47
CA VAL A 207 6.34 8.89 38.63
C VAL A 207 5.45 9.33 39.79
N ALA A 208 5.31 10.64 40.04
CA ALA A 208 4.39 11.16 41.03
C ALA A 208 2.91 10.97 40.63
N PHE A 209 2.61 11.07 39.33
CA PHE A 209 1.28 10.86 38.78
C PHE A 209 0.85 9.37 38.84
N GLU A 210 1.74 8.45 38.46
CA GLU A 210 1.53 7.00 38.60
C GLU A 210 1.32 6.59 40.06
N ALA A 211 2.02 7.21 41.02
CA ALA A 211 1.80 6.97 42.44
C ALA A 211 0.39 7.41 42.88
N LEU A 212 -0.08 8.59 42.46
CA LEU A 212 -1.43 9.09 42.73
C LEU A 212 -2.51 8.14 42.17
N LEU A 213 -2.32 7.65 40.94
CA LEU A 213 -3.21 6.67 40.31
C LEU A 213 -3.22 5.31 41.04
N ARG A 214 -2.04 4.79 41.43
CA ARG A 214 -1.92 3.53 42.17
C ARG A 214 -2.59 3.59 43.53
N ASP A 215 -2.53 4.74 44.20
CA ASP A 215 -3.11 4.95 45.52
C ASP A 215 -4.63 5.25 45.45
N GLY A 216 -5.23 5.15 44.25
CA GLY A 216 -6.69 5.13 44.03
C GLY A 216 -7.35 6.51 43.98
N LEU A 217 -6.55 7.58 43.92
CA LEU A 217 -7.05 8.96 43.92
C LEU A 217 -7.39 9.43 42.50
N THR A 218 -8.42 10.26 42.36
CA THR A 218 -8.74 10.95 41.10
C THR A 218 -7.80 12.15 40.90
N PRO A 219 -7.02 12.22 39.82
CA PRO A 219 -6.17 13.38 39.56
C PRO A 219 -7.01 14.61 39.20
N THR A 220 -6.51 15.80 39.56
CA THR A 220 -7.10 17.09 39.15
C THR A 220 -6.64 17.51 37.74
N VAL A 221 -7.35 18.46 37.13
CA VAL A 221 -6.99 19.00 35.80
C VAL A 221 -5.58 19.61 35.81
N GLU A 222 -5.21 20.35 36.86
CA GLU A 222 -3.86 20.91 37.02
C GLU A 222 -2.76 19.84 37.03
N ALA A 223 -3.02 18.67 37.64
CA ALA A 223 -2.08 17.54 37.62
C ALA A 223 -1.96 16.90 36.23
N TYR A 224 -3.04 16.87 35.44
CA TYR A 224 -2.99 16.46 34.03
C TYR A 224 -2.23 17.47 33.17
N ASN A 225 -2.45 18.78 33.35
CA ASN A 225 -1.70 19.82 32.64
C ASN A 225 -0.20 19.77 32.97
N ALA A 226 0.15 19.51 34.24
CA ALA A 226 1.52 19.24 34.64
C ALA A 226 2.13 18.04 33.89
N LEU A 227 1.35 16.97 33.68
CA LEU A 227 1.78 15.78 32.93
C LEU A 227 1.90 16.04 31.42
N LEU A 228 0.99 16.81 30.81
CA LEU A 228 1.07 17.24 29.41
C LEU A 228 2.33 18.08 29.16
N VAL A 229 2.59 19.08 30.01
CA VAL A 229 3.81 19.90 29.93
C VAL A 229 5.06 19.05 30.16
N ALA A 230 5.02 18.05 31.06
CA ALA A 230 6.13 17.11 31.22
C ALA A 230 6.38 16.27 29.96
N ALA A 231 5.34 15.70 29.35
CA ALA A 231 5.45 14.91 28.12
C ALA A 231 6.09 15.72 26.98
N ILE A 232 5.68 16.98 26.79
CA ILE A 232 6.25 17.89 25.79
C ILE A 232 7.71 18.25 26.13
N ARG A 233 8.04 18.50 27.41
CA ARG A 233 9.42 18.89 27.81
C ARG A 233 10.41 17.73 27.86
N LEU A 234 9.95 16.49 27.97
CA LEU A 234 10.78 15.28 27.92
C LEU A 234 11.07 14.79 26.49
N HIS A 235 10.29 15.22 25.50
CA HIS A 235 10.43 14.78 24.10
C HIS A 235 10.72 15.97 23.17
N PRO A 236 11.99 16.22 22.79
CA PRO A 236 12.35 17.35 21.93
C PRO A 236 11.89 17.20 20.47
N ASP A 237 11.54 15.99 20.05
CA ASP A 237 10.89 15.69 18.77
C ASP A 237 9.37 15.72 18.93
N ALA A 238 8.71 16.68 18.27
CA ALA A 238 7.26 16.83 18.30
C ALA A 238 6.51 15.60 17.75
N ALA A 239 7.13 14.80 16.88
CA ALA A 239 6.54 13.54 16.41
C ALA A 239 6.42 12.49 17.53
N GLN A 240 7.28 12.56 18.56
CA GLN A 240 7.26 11.67 19.73
C GLN A 240 6.42 12.24 20.89
N ALA A 241 6.36 13.57 21.01
CA ALA A 241 5.56 14.24 22.04
C ALA A 241 4.05 14.10 21.82
N ILE A 242 3.58 14.19 20.56
CA ILE A 242 2.16 14.28 20.23
C ILE A 242 1.34 13.04 20.58
N PRO A 243 1.74 11.79 20.24
CA PRO A 243 0.99 10.61 20.64
C PRO A 243 0.80 10.56 22.16
N LYS A 244 1.86 10.83 22.93
CA LYS A 244 1.83 10.84 24.40
C LYS A 244 0.99 11.96 25.00
N ALA A 245 0.95 13.13 24.37
CA ALA A 245 0.07 14.22 24.79
C ALA A 245 -1.42 13.85 24.57
N LEU A 246 -1.71 13.13 23.49
CA LEU A 246 -3.06 12.69 23.16
C LEU A 246 -3.49 11.43 23.95
N ASP A 247 -2.55 10.54 24.31
CA ASP A 247 -2.74 9.48 25.31
C ASP A 247 -3.26 10.08 26.64
N VAL A 248 -2.59 11.12 27.14
CA VAL A 248 -2.90 11.80 28.40
C VAL A 248 -4.26 12.53 28.33
N TYR A 249 -4.57 13.18 27.21
CA TYR A 249 -5.90 13.75 26.95
C TYR A 249 -7.00 12.66 26.90
N SER A 250 -6.70 11.50 26.31
CA SER A 250 -7.64 10.36 26.28
C SER A 250 -7.88 9.77 27.67
N ASP A 251 -6.85 9.68 28.53
CA ASP A 251 -6.96 9.17 29.90
C ASP A 251 -7.76 10.13 30.80
N MET A 252 -7.54 11.45 30.67
CA MET A 252 -8.33 12.50 31.31
C MET A 252 -9.84 12.29 31.03
N LEU A 253 -10.21 12.18 29.75
CA LEU A 253 -11.59 11.99 29.32
C LEU A 253 -12.15 10.61 29.69
N ARG A 254 -11.35 9.53 29.61
CA ARG A 254 -11.73 8.18 30.07
C ARG A 254 -12.09 8.14 31.55
N ARG A 255 -11.53 9.05 32.36
CA ARG A 255 -11.83 9.20 33.80
C ARG A 255 -12.85 10.28 34.12
N ARG A 256 -13.52 10.87 33.10
CA ARG A 256 -14.51 11.95 33.22
C ARG A 256 -13.96 13.24 33.86
N VAL A 257 -12.64 13.46 33.75
CA VAL A 257 -12.03 14.76 34.06
C VAL A 257 -12.25 15.68 32.84
N ILE A 258 -12.67 16.92 33.10
CA ILE A 258 -13.00 17.89 32.04
C ILE A 258 -11.73 18.68 31.65
N PRO A 259 -11.39 18.78 30.35
CA PRO A 259 -10.34 19.66 29.84
C PRO A 259 -10.63 21.14 30.12
N ASP A 260 -9.63 21.88 30.59
CA ASP A 260 -9.68 23.32 30.84
C ASP A 260 -9.04 24.15 29.70
N GLU A 261 -8.99 25.47 29.90
CA GLU A 261 -8.44 26.43 28.92
C GLU A 261 -6.95 26.13 28.62
N ASP A 262 -6.15 25.86 29.67
CA ASP A 262 -4.73 25.50 29.59
C ASP A 262 -4.50 24.16 28.86
N THR A 263 -5.38 23.17 29.06
CA THR A 263 -5.36 21.87 28.36
C THR A 263 -5.46 22.10 26.85
N TYR A 264 -6.46 22.87 26.43
CA TYR A 264 -6.72 23.15 25.02
C TYR A 264 -5.65 24.06 24.40
N GLU A 265 -5.14 25.07 25.11
CA GLU A 265 -4.03 25.90 24.63
C GLU A 265 -2.80 25.02 24.34
N THR A 266 -2.41 24.18 25.30
CA THR A 266 -1.21 23.33 25.21
C THR A 266 -1.28 22.35 24.04
N LEU A 267 -2.41 21.68 23.85
CA LEU A 267 -2.60 20.69 22.78
C LEU A 267 -2.68 21.35 21.39
N VAL A 268 -3.43 22.45 21.25
CA VAL A 268 -3.56 23.16 19.97
C VAL A 268 -2.21 23.78 19.57
N GLN A 269 -1.46 24.39 20.50
CA GLN A 269 -0.13 24.93 20.21
C GLN A 269 0.83 23.85 19.67
N LEU A 270 0.91 22.70 20.35
CA LEU A 270 1.78 21.58 19.97
C LEU A 270 1.49 21.06 18.56
N LEU A 271 0.21 20.89 18.23
CA LEU A 271 -0.23 20.39 16.92
C LEU A 271 -0.04 21.42 15.80
N VAL A 272 -0.31 22.70 16.06
CA VAL A 272 -0.13 23.79 15.09
C VAL A 272 1.35 24.02 14.77
N MET A 273 2.25 23.92 15.76
CA MET A 273 3.69 23.98 15.53
C MET A 273 4.17 22.85 14.61
N ARG A 274 3.78 21.58 14.89
CA ARG A 274 4.08 20.44 14.00
C ARG A 274 3.53 20.66 12.58
N ALA A 275 2.28 21.08 12.44
CA ALA A 275 1.68 21.37 11.13
C ALA A 275 2.46 22.44 10.36
N HIS A 276 2.92 23.51 11.03
CA HIS A 276 3.68 24.58 10.40
C HIS A 276 5.08 24.12 9.93
N ASP A 277 5.74 23.23 10.67
CA ASP A 277 7.03 22.67 10.28
C ASP A 277 6.91 21.58 9.20
N ILE A 278 5.83 20.79 9.20
CA ILE A 278 5.50 19.87 8.10
C ILE A 278 5.32 20.64 6.79
N ILE A 279 4.57 21.75 6.79
CA ILE A 279 4.34 22.57 5.60
C ILE A 279 5.68 23.09 5.03
N LYS A 280 6.67 23.42 5.88
CA LYS A 280 8.03 23.77 5.43
C LYS A 280 8.77 22.56 4.84
N ALA A 281 8.79 21.43 5.56
CA ALA A 281 9.54 20.24 5.15
C ALA A 281 9.02 19.66 3.82
N LYS A 282 7.69 19.55 3.67
CA LYS A 282 6.99 19.22 2.43
C LYS A 282 7.42 20.16 1.29
N GLN A 283 7.38 21.47 1.50
CA GLN A 283 7.80 22.44 0.48
C GLN A 283 9.28 22.30 0.09
N VAL A 284 10.18 21.99 1.03
CA VAL A 284 11.61 21.74 0.72
C VAL A 284 11.75 20.47 -0.13
N LEU A 285 11.14 19.36 0.28
CA LEU A 285 11.22 18.08 -0.42
C LEU A 285 10.54 18.13 -1.80
N GLU A 286 9.42 18.84 -1.96
CA GLU A 286 8.79 19.10 -3.26
C GLU A 286 9.75 19.85 -4.21
N ASN A 287 10.48 20.87 -3.72
CA ASN A 287 11.48 21.59 -4.50
C ASN A 287 12.67 20.69 -4.90
N GLU A 288 13.20 19.87 -3.97
CA GLU A 288 14.27 18.90 -4.28
C GLU A 288 13.84 17.87 -5.33
N ARG A 289 12.61 17.35 -5.20
CA ARG A 289 12.02 16.39 -6.13
C ARG A 289 11.86 16.97 -7.54
N VAL A 290 11.44 18.23 -7.67
CA VAL A 290 11.36 18.92 -8.97
C VAL A 290 12.75 19.23 -9.53
N ARG A 291 13.72 19.60 -8.69
CA ARG A 291 15.09 19.93 -9.10
C ARG A 291 15.87 18.73 -9.62
N PHE A 292 15.96 17.67 -8.83
CA PHE A 292 16.83 16.53 -9.10
C PHE A 292 16.12 15.44 -9.92
N GLY A 293 14.79 15.30 -9.78
CA GLY A 293 14.00 14.29 -10.48
C GLY A 293 14.00 14.43 -12.01
N GLY A 294 14.33 13.34 -12.72
CA GLY A 294 14.32 13.32 -14.19
C GLY A 294 15.28 12.34 -14.89
N MET A 295 16.17 11.64 -14.17
CA MET A 295 17.21 10.79 -14.79
C MET A 295 16.76 9.38 -15.20
N GLU A 296 15.53 8.99 -14.88
CA GLU A 296 14.90 7.71 -15.27
C GLU A 296 13.43 7.95 -15.64
N GLU A 297 12.68 8.61 -14.75
CA GLU A 297 11.38 9.22 -15.02
C GLU A 297 11.34 10.68 -14.53
N GLN A 298 10.46 11.51 -15.08
CA GLN A 298 10.24 12.88 -14.59
C GLN A 298 9.80 12.86 -13.12
N GLY A 299 10.51 13.61 -12.26
CA GLY A 299 10.18 13.69 -10.83
C GLY A 299 10.57 12.47 -9.98
N LYS A 300 11.34 11.51 -10.51
CA LYS A 300 11.94 10.39 -9.75
C LYS A 300 13.48 10.39 -9.84
N PHE A 301 14.09 11.18 -8.97
CA PHE A 301 15.48 11.00 -8.53
C PHE A 301 15.61 11.76 -7.20
N MET A 302 15.39 11.04 -6.13
CA MET A 302 15.42 11.49 -4.75
C MET A 302 16.02 10.34 -3.93
N LEU A 303 16.62 10.64 -2.78
CA LEU A 303 17.04 9.58 -1.86
C LEU A 303 15.79 8.86 -1.31
N GLN A 304 15.87 7.55 -1.10
CA GLN A 304 14.76 6.73 -0.59
C GLN A 304 14.35 7.18 0.83
N SER A 305 15.30 7.69 1.63
CA SER A 305 15.03 8.37 2.90
C SER A 305 14.11 9.60 2.71
N SER A 306 14.48 10.52 1.83
CA SER A 306 13.72 11.73 1.49
C SER A 306 12.38 11.43 0.79
N GLU A 307 12.30 10.38 -0.03
CA GLU A 307 11.05 9.93 -0.66
C GLU A 307 10.08 9.35 0.38
N LEU A 308 10.59 8.55 1.34
CA LEU A 308 9.82 8.03 2.46
C LEU A 308 9.38 9.15 3.42
N GLU A 309 10.24 10.12 3.71
CA GLU A 309 9.90 11.29 4.53
C GLU A 309 8.80 12.13 3.85
N HIS A 310 8.94 12.43 2.56
CA HIS A 310 7.91 13.15 1.80
C HIS A 310 6.58 12.39 1.79
N ALA A 311 6.58 11.05 1.68
CA ALA A 311 5.36 10.23 1.78
C ALA A 311 4.71 10.35 3.17
N ILE A 312 5.48 10.20 4.25
CA ILE A 312 5.00 10.33 5.63
C ILE A 312 4.42 11.73 5.91
N LEU A 313 5.03 12.79 5.35
CA LEU A 313 4.57 14.18 5.52
C LEU A 313 3.28 14.50 4.75
N LEU A 314 2.93 13.73 3.71
CA LEU A 314 1.63 13.84 3.03
C LEU A 314 0.49 13.18 3.82
N GLU A 315 0.79 12.23 4.69
CA GLU A 315 -0.16 11.46 5.49
C GLU A 315 -0.38 12.06 6.90
N ASP A 316 0.03 13.32 7.12
CA ASP A 316 -0.04 13.97 8.43
C ASP A 316 -1.36 14.73 8.66
N THR A 317 -2.09 14.33 9.69
CA THR A 317 -3.42 14.85 10.02
C THR A 317 -3.41 15.97 11.08
N SER A 318 -2.24 16.36 11.61
CA SER A 318 -2.09 17.26 12.78
C SER A 318 -2.87 18.58 12.69
N LEU A 319 -2.85 19.26 11.53
CA LEU A 319 -3.63 20.50 11.32
C LEU A 319 -5.15 20.26 11.46
N SER A 320 -5.64 19.12 11.00
CA SER A 320 -7.05 18.74 11.11
C SER A 320 -7.44 18.46 12.56
N ILE A 321 -6.54 17.83 13.32
CA ILE A 321 -6.71 17.55 14.75
C ILE A 321 -6.71 18.88 15.55
N ALA A 322 -5.79 19.80 15.23
CA ALA A 322 -5.77 21.14 15.83
C ALA A 322 -7.06 21.92 15.56
N ILE A 323 -7.59 21.89 14.33
CA ILE A 323 -8.86 22.54 13.98
C ILE A 323 -10.05 21.89 14.70
N LYS A 324 -10.08 20.56 14.83
CA LYS A 324 -11.09 19.84 15.63
C LYS A 324 -11.08 20.31 17.09
N LEU A 325 -9.91 20.28 17.74
CA LEU A 325 -9.75 20.68 19.15
C LEU A 325 -10.03 22.18 19.38
N PHE A 326 -9.65 23.04 18.44
CA PHE A 326 -10.01 24.46 18.47
C PHE A 326 -11.53 24.65 18.42
N ASN A 327 -12.23 23.94 17.53
CA ASN A 327 -13.68 24.03 17.39
C ASN A 327 -14.42 23.47 18.62
N THR A 328 -13.97 22.36 19.22
CA THR A 328 -14.59 21.84 20.46
C THR A 328 -14.38 22.83 21.60
N ALA A 329 -13.16 23.32 21.80
CA ALA A 329 -12.84 24.31 22.83
C ALA A 329 -13.68 25.58 22.70
N ALA A 330 -13.81 26.13 21.49
CA ALA A 330 -14.64 27.29 21.18
C ALA A 330 -16.15 27.04 21.39
N SER A 331 -16.64 25.81 21.17
CA SER A 331 -18.04 25.45 21.46
C SER A 331 -18.33 25.26 22.95
N ARG A 332 -17.37 24.75 23.72
CA ARG A 332 -17.50 24.56 25.18
C ARG A 332 -17.40 25.87 25.93
N HIS A 333 -16.36 26.64 25.62
CA HIS A 333 -15.93 27.79 26.40
C HIS A 333 -16.17 29.08 25.62
N SER A 334 -17.41 29.60 25.67
CA SER A 334 -17.85 30.84 25.01
C SER A 334 -17.17 32.14 25.49
N ARG A 335 -16.09 32.03 26.27
CA ARG A 335 -15.21 33.09 26.75
C ARG A 335 -13.72 32.79 26.57
N LEU A 336 -13.36 31.62 26.04
CA LEU A 336 -11.98 31.18 25.86
C LEU A 336 -11.27 32.05 24.82
N VAL A 337 -10.12 32.61 25.20
CA VAL A 337 -9.30 33.45 24.34
C VAL A 337 -7.90 32.88 24.24
N PHE A 338 -7.65 32.08 23.20
CA PHE A 338 -6.30 31.59 22.88
C PHE A 338 -5.30 32.76 22.68
N PRO A 339 -3.99 32.56 22.90
CA PRO A 339 -2.97 33.56 22.59
C PRO A 339 -2.95 33.98 21.12
N ILE A 340 -2.58 35.24 20.86
CA ILE A 340 -2.47 35.83 19.50
C ILE A 340 -1.59 34.97 18.58
N GLU A 341 -0.52 34.37 19.11
CA GLU A 341 0.41 33.54 18.35
C GLU A 341 -0.23 32.22 17.87
N ILE A 342 -1.17 31.63 18.64
CA ILE A 342 -1.90 30.43 18.19
C ILE A 342 -2.84 30.80 17.03
N TYR A 343 -3.61 31.89 17.15
CA TYR A 343 -4.44 32.39 16.06
C TYR A 343 -3.59 32.68 14.80
N ARG A 344 -2.47 33.38 14.95
CA ARG A 344 -1.51 33.68 13.88
C ARG A 344 -1.06 32.41 13.16
N GLN A 345 -0.53 31.43 13.89
CA GLN A 345 0.02 30.22 13.29
C GLN A 345 -1.06 29.32 12.68
N LEU A 346 -2.22 29.18 13.33
CA LEU A 346 -3.34 28.35 12.86
C LEU A 346 -3.97 28.96 11.60
N ILE A 347 -4.19 30.28 11.55
CA ILE A 347 -4.66 30.99 10.34
C ILE A 347 -3.65 30.84 9.19
N ILE A 348 -2.35 31.03 9.45
CA ILE A 348 -1.30 30.88 8.42
C ILE A 348 -1.21 29.43 7.91
N ALA A 349 -1.34 28.43 8.78
CA ALA A 349 -1.35 27.03 8.38
C ALA A 349 -2.58 26.68 7.52
N CYS A 350 -3.78 27.14 7.92
CA CYS A 350 -5.00 26.95 7.13
C CYS A 350 -4.92 27.66 5.77
N ALA A 351 -4.36 28.88 5.72
CA ALA A 351 -4.17 29.62 4.49
C ALA A 351 -3.20 28.91 3.51
N LYS A 352 -2.09 28.35 4.01
CA LYS A 352 -1.12 27.61 3.19
C LYS A 352 -1.65 26.28 2.65
N GLU A 353 -2.39 25.52 3.45
CA GLU A 353 -3.03 24.25 3.04
C GLU A 353 -4.42 24.46 2.40
N GLY A 354 -4.80 25.70 2.04
CA GLY A 354 -6.04 26.01 1.30
C GLY A 354 -7.35 25.79 2.07
N LYS A 355 -7.31 25.62 3.39
CA LYS A 355 -8.49 25.41 4.27
C LYS A 355 -9.21 26.74 4.58
N VAL A 356 -9.72 27.40 3.53
CA VAL A 356 -10.31 28.75 3.58
C VAL A 356 -11.50 28.85 4.55
N GLU A 357 -12.38 27.84 4.62
CA GLU A 357 -13.53 27.87 5.54
C GLU A 357 -13.11 27.85 7.01
N ASP A 358 -12.15 27.01 7.40
CA ASP A 358 -11.64 26.95 8.78
C ASP A 358 -10.82 28.20 9.12
N MET A 359 -10.05 28.72 8.17
CA MET A 359 -9.38 30.03 8.27
C MET A 359 -10.38 31.16 8.60
N ILE A 360 -11.55 31.20 7.93
CA ILE A 360 -12.61 32.19 8.20
C ILE A 360 -13.21 31.99 9.60
N ARG A 361 -13.48 30.74 10.02
CA ARG A 361 -14.04 30.44 11.36
C ARG A 361 -13.12 30.90 12.48
N VAL A 362 -11.83 30.61 12.36
CA VAL A 362 -10.79 30.98 13.33
C VAL A 362 -10.62 32.51 13.38
N TYR A 363 -10.65 33.18 12.22
CA TYR A 363 -10.63 34.65 12.16
C TYR A 363 -11.86 35.28 12.82
N ALA A 364 -13.06 34.76 12.54
CA ALA A 364 -14.31 35.27 13.13
C ALA A 364 -14.36 35.07 14.65
N HIS A 365 -13.75 34.00 15.19
CA HIS A 365 -13.61 33.78 16.62
C HIS A 365 -12.65 34.77 17.29
N MET A 366 -11.57 35.16 16.59
CA MET A 366 -10.65 36.22 17.03
C MET A 366 -11.33 37.60 16.99
N GLU A 367 -12.14 37.88 15.96
CA GLU A 367 -12.91 39.12 15.83
C GLU A 367 -13.97 39.26 16.94
N SER A 368 -14.73 38.19 17.23
CA SER A 368 -15.80 38.24 18.25
C SER A 368 -15.26 38.56 19.65
N HIS A 369 -14.03 38.10 19.94
CA HIS A 369 -13.31 38.39 21.19
C HIS A 369 -12.52 39.72 21.16
N LYS A 370 -12.59 40.48 20.04
CA LYS A 370 -11.99 41.82 19.85
C LYS A 370 -10.46 41.86 20.02
N MET A 371 -9.78 40.78 19.65
CA MET A 371 -8.32 40.73 19.70
C MET A 371 -7.72 41.58 18.57
N THR A 372 -6.53 42.15 18.82
CA THR A 372 -5.75 42.82 17.77
C THR A 372 -5.05 41.79 16.87
N PRO A 373 -5.34 41.75 15.56
CA PRO A 373 -4.71 40.79 14.65
C PRO A 373 -3.23 41.11 14.41
N HIS A 374 -2.43 40.06 14.21
CA HIS A 374 -1.03 40.15 13.81
C HIS A 374 -0.91 40.37 12.30
N ALA A 375 -0.12 41.35 11.82
CA ALA A 375 -0.17 41.76 10.40
C ALA A 375 0.12 40.61 9.41
N THR A 376 1.03 39.69 9.77
CA THR A 376 1.44 38.53 8.94
C THR A 376 0.29 37.62 8.49
N ILE A 377 -0.88 37.67 9.13
CA ILE A 377 -2.03 36.84 8.71
C ILE A 377 -2.68 37.38 7.41
N PHE A 378 -2.67 38.71 7.20
CA PHE A 378 -3.39 39.31 6.08
C PHE A 378 -2.79 38.96 4.72
N PRO A 379 -1.45 38.97 4.50
CA PRO A 379 -0.86 38.44 3.26
C PRO A 379 -1.26 36.99 2.99
N ALA A 380 -1.22 36.13 4.01
CA ALA A 380 -1.58 34.72 3.89
C ALA A 380 -3.06 34.54 3.50
N MET A 381 -3.98 35.20 4.22
CA MET A 381 -5.43 35.18 3.91
C MET A 381 -5.72 35.70 2.50
N ILE A 382 -5.12 36.83 2.11
CA ILE A 382 -5.26 37.40 0.76
C ILE A 382 -4.80 36.39 -0.30
N THR A 383 -3.69 35.68 -0.08
CA THR A 383 -3.20 34.67 -1.03
C THR A 383 -4.08 33.41 -1.09
N ALA A 384 -4.71 32.99 0.01
CA ALA A 384 -5.63 31.86 0.04
C ALA A 384 -6.97 32.18 -0.66
N PHE A 385 -7.47 33.41 -0.50
CA PHE A 385 -8.62 33.88 -1.29
C PHE A 385 -8.27 34.03 -2.79
N ALA A 386 -7.04 34.48 -3.10
CA ALA A 386 -6.56 34.64 -4.46
C ALA A 386 -6.38 33.32 -5.23
N SER A 387 -5.91 32.25 -4.57
CA SER A 387 -5.81 30.91 -5.16
C SER A 387 -7.18 30.24 -5.32
N GLY A 388 -8.12 30.53 -4.42
CA GLY A 388 -9.56 30.20 -4.59
C GLY A 388 -10.30 31.07 -5.62
N GLY A 389 -9.64 32.03 -6.27
CA GLY A 389 -10.24 32.94 -7.26
C GLY A 389 -11.16 34.02 -6.69
N ASP A 390 -11.31 34.13 -5.37
CA ASP A 390 -12.16 35.14 -4.72
C ASP A 390 -11.40 36.45 -4.44
N LEU A 391 -11.18 37.20 -5.52
CA LEU A 391 -10.65 38.56 -5.44
C LEU A 391 -11.51 39.50 -4.57
N ARG A 392 -12.81 39.22 -4.38
CA ARG A 392 -13.66 40.08 -3.56
C ARG A 392 -13.26 39.94 -2.09
N SER A 393 -13.21 38.71 -1.59
CA SER A 393 -12.77 38.42 -0.22
C SER A 393 -11.34 38.92 0.04
N ALA A 394 -10.42 38.75 -0.93
CA ALA A 394 -9.07 39.32 -0.85
C ALA A 394 -9.05 40.86 -0.70
N VAL A 395 -9.90 41.58 -1.45
CA VAL A 395 -10.05 43.04 -1.34
C VAL A 395 -10.75 43.45 -0.04
N GLU A 396 -11.70 42.67 0.47
CA GLU A 396 -12.37 42.93 1.76
C GLU A 396 -11.37 42.76 2.93
N CYS A 397 -10.51 41.72 2.94
CA CYS A 397 -9.37 41.60 3.87
C CYS A 397 -8.40 42.78 3.82
N TYR A 398 -8.05 43.27 2.62
CA TYR A 398 -7.19 44.45 2.49
C TYR A 398 -7.83 45.72 3.09
N ASN A 399 -9.12 45.94 2.84
CA ASN A 399 -9.81 47.12 3.37
C ASN A 399 -9.91 47.10 4.91
N GLU A 400 -10.04 45.91 5.50
CA GLU A 400 -9.96 45.73 6.95
C GLU A 400 -8.57 46.03 7.50
N TYR A 401 -7.50 45.43 6.95
CA TYR A 401 -6.12 45.76 7.31
C TYR A 401 -5.85 47.27 7.21
N ARG A 402 -6.29 47.91 6.12
CA ARG A 402 -6.20 49.35 5.93
C ARG A 402 -6.96 50.14 7.01
N SER A 403 -8.14 49.69 7.42
CA SER A 403 -8.91 50.34 8.48
C SER A 403 -8.21 50.25 9.84
N LEU A 404 -7.54 49.12 10.11
CA LEU A 404 -6.72 48.91 11.30
C LEU A 404 -5.45 49.78 11.25
N ALA A 405 -4.76 49.86 10.11
CA ALA A 405 -3.56 50.68 9.93
C ALA A 405 -3.87 52.18 10.09
N VAL A 406 -5.02 52.65 9.59
CA VAL A 406 -5.48 54.03 9.86
C VAL A 406 -5.83 54.24 11.34
N SER A 407 -6.29 53.20 12.05
CA SER A 407 -6.52 53.29 13.50
C SER A 407 -5.23 53.28 14.34
N ASP A 408 -4.18 52.61 13.84
CA ASP A 408 -2.80 52.60 14.34
C ASP A 408 -2.14 53.97 14.16
N ASP A 409 -2.20 54.54 12.95
CA ASP A 409 -1.77 55.92 12.64
C ASP A 409 -2.51 56.98 13.48
N SER A 410 -3.74 56.69 13.94
CA SER A 410 -4.52 57.56 14.83
C SER A 410 -4.29 57.32 16.33
N GLY A 411 -3.50 56.31 16.71
CA GLY A 411 -3.22 55.94 18.11
C GLY A 411 -4.40 55.31 18.87
N VAL A 412 -5.38 54.73 18.16
CA VAL A 412 -6.62 54.18 18.77
C VAL A 412 -6.58 52.65 18.92
N PHE A 413 -5.93 51.93 18.02
CA PHE A 413 -5.62 50.49 18.12
C PHE A 413 -4.26 50.22 17.47
N SER A 414 -3.35 49.57 18.19
CA SER A 414 -2.00 49.25 17.67
C SER A 414 -1.99 47.93 16.90
N ILE A 415 -1.37 47.90 15.72
CA ILE A 415 -1.08 46.66 14.98
C ILE A 415 0.22 46.01 15.48
N VAL A 416 0.23 44.69 15.61
CA VAL A 416 1.46 43.92 15.89
C VAL A 416 2.21 43.64 14.58
N GLU A 417 3.47 44.08 14.51
CA GLU A 417 4.40 43.95 13.36
C GLU A 417 3.83 44.44 12.01
N ARG A 418 3.51 45.74 11.90
CA ARG A 418 2.97 46.36 10.67
C ARG A 418 3.83 46.07 9.40
N GLN A 419 3.17 45.61 8.32
CA GLN A 419 3.80 45.02 7.12
C GLN A 419 3.15 45.51 5.79
N ASP A 420 2.87 46.82 5.70
CA ASP A 420 2.12 47.45 4.60
C ASP A 420 2.56 46.99 3.19
N GLY A 421 3.87 46.95 2.92
CA GLY A 421 4.42 46.56 1.60
C GLY A 421 4.09 45.12 1.20
N GLN A 422 4.13 44.17 2.13
CA GLN A 422 3.81 42.75 1.87
C GLN A 422 2.31 42.54 1.66
N VAL A 423 1.47 43.32 2.36
CA VAL A 423 0.01 43.33 2.14
C VAL A 423 -0.33 43.92 0.76
N TYR A 424 0.34 45.01 0.36
CA TYR A 424 0.19 45.58 -0.99
C TYR A 424 0.64 44.58 -2.07
N ALA A 425 1.78 43.92 -1.88
CA ALA A 425 2.29 42.91 -2.80
C ALA A 425 1.33 41.72 -2.94
N ALA A 426 0.84 41.18 -1.82
CA ALA A 426 -0.13 40.09 -1.81
C ALA A 426 -1.43 40.45 -2.56
N LEU A 427 -1.94 41.68 -2.39
CA LEU A 427 -3.15 42.12 -3.12
C LEU A 427 -2.89 42.33 -4.61
N ILE A 428 -1.73 42.90 -4.99
CA ILE A 428 -1.33 43.03 -6.40
C ILE A 428 -1.24 41.64 -7.03
N ARG A 429 -0.61 40.67 -6.34
CA ARG A 429 -0.55 39.26 -6.76
C ARG A 429 -1.95 38.65 -6.91
N ALA A 430 -2.91 39.00 -6.05
CA ALA A 430 -4.30 38.55 -6.15
C ALA A 430 -5.06 39.14 -7.36
N TYR A 431 -4.84 40.42 -7.70
CA TYR A 431 -5.37 41.00 -8.93
C TYR A 431 -4.77 40.33 -10.18
N LEU A 432 -3.48 39.98 -10.14
CA LEU A 432 -2.79 39.30 -11.25
C LEU A 432 -3.23 37.83 -11.39
N SER A 433 -3.39 37.07 -10.31
CA SER A 433 -3.88 35.67 -10.36
C SER A 433 -5.34 35.57 -10.80
N CYS A 434 -6.10 36.66 -10.72
CA CYS A 434 -7.48 36.76 -11.20
C CYS A 434 -7.60 37.47 -12.57
N ASP A 435 -6.52 37.47 -13.37
CA ASP A 435 -6.40 38.05 -14.73
C ASP A 435 -6.81 39.53 -14.86
N LYS A 436 -6.62 40.34 -13.82
CA LYS A 436 -7.01 41.76 -13.76
C LYS A 436 -5.79 42.69 -13.63
N GLU A 437 -4.82 42.53 -14.53
CA GLU A 437 -3.58 43.34 -14.60
C GLU A 437 -3.87 44.86 -14.62
N ALA A 438 -4.92 45.32 -15.32
CA ALA A 438 -5.33 46.72 -15.30
C ALA A 438 -5.80 47.22 -13.91
N GLY A 439 -6.40 46.34 -13.09
CA GLY A 439 -6.77 46.65 -11.70
C GLY A 439 -5.55 46.69 -10.77
N ALA A 440 -4.59 45.78 -10.97
CA ALA A 440 -3.31 45.77 -10.27
C ALA A 440 -2.53 47.07 -10.51
N MET A 441 -2.40 47.51 -11.77
CA MET A 441 -1.69 48.74 -12.13
C MET A 441 -2.37 50.00 -11.56
N GLN A 442 -3.70 50.10 -11.65
CA GLN A 442 -4.44 51.22 -11.02
C GLN A 442 -4.34 51.24 -9.49
N PHE A 443 -4.05 50.10 -8.85
CA PHE A 443 -3.81 50.04 -7.41
C PHE A 443 -2.36 50.47 -7.08
N LEU A 444 -1.37 50.01 -7.87
CA LEU A 444 0.02 50.46 -7.77
C LEU A 444 0.16 51.98 -7.93
N GLU A 445 -0.50 52.57 -8.93
CA GLU A 445 -0.55 54.03 -9.14
C GLU A 445 -1.14 54.77 -7.93
N LYS A 446 -2.19 54.23 -7.30
CA LYS A 446 -2.80 54.81 -6.10
C LYS A 446 -1.85 54.77 -4.92
N ILE A 447 -1.17 53.64 -4.67
CA ILE A 447 -0.15 53.55 -3.62
C ILE A 447 0.94 54.60 -3.88
N ARG A 448 1.49 54.65 -5.11
CA ARG A 448 2.50 55.65 -5.49
C ARG A 448 2.05 57.08 -5.21
N SER A 449 0.83 57.45 -5.63
CA SER A 449 0.28 58.79 -5.37
C SER A 449 0.12 59.12 -3.87
N SER A 450 -0.10 58.11 -3.02
CA SER A 450 -0.18 58.34 -1.56
C SER A 450 1.18 58.62 -0.90
N PHE A 451 2.28 58.17 -1.51
CA PHE A 451 3.63 58.56 -1.08
C PHE A 451 4.03 59.97 -1.55
N ASP A 452 3.27 60.58 -2.48
CA ASP A 452 3.57 61.93 -2.95
C ASP A 452 3.29 63.03 -1.91
N GLU A 453 2.47 62.73 -0.90
CA GLU A 453 2.13 63.61 0.23
C GLU A 453 3.19 63.60 1.36
N VAL A 454 4.16 62.66 1.33
CA VAL A 454 5.20 62.50 2.37
C VAL A 454 6.45 63.31 2.01
N THR A 455 6.92 64.17 2.93
CA THR A 455 8.08 65.05 2.68
C THR A 455 9.44 64.41 3.00
N ASP A 456 9.52 63.62 4.06
CA ASP A 456 10.79 63.11 4.59
C ASP A 456 11.07 61.67 4.13
N GLY A 457 12.24 61.45 3.53
CA GLY A 457 12.71 60.12 3.10
C GLY A 457 11.85 59.48 2.00
N ARG A 458 11.06 60.27 1.26
CA ARG A 458 10.08 59.79 0.26
C ARG A 458 10.66 58.80 -0.76
N GLN A 459 11.82 59.13 -1.33
CA GLN A 459 12.46 58.32 -2.36
C GLN A 459 12.85 56.93 -1.81
N ASP A 460 13.44 56.89 -0.62
CA ASP A 460 14.00 55.67 -0.01
C ASP A 460 12.91 54.79 0.60
N ARG A 461 11.83 55.41 1.12
CA ARG A 461 10.63 54.69 1.60
C ARG A 461 9.84 54.10 0.44
N TRP A 462 9.70 54.85 -0.66
CA TRP A 462 9.06 54.34 -1.86
C TRP A 462 9.88 53.20 -2.49
N SER A 463 11.19 53.36 -2.68
CA SER A 463 12.01 52.32 -3.32
C SER A 463 12.06 51.01 -2.52
N ALA A 464 12.04 51.06 -1.19
CA ALA A 464 11.92 49.87 -0.35
C ALA A 464 10.58 49.14 -0.54
N VAL A 465 9.46 49.87 -0.59
CA VAL A 465 8.12 49.28 -0.81
C VAL A 465 7.92 48.82 -2.26
N GLU A 466 8.43 49.58 -3.23
CA GLU A 466 8.43 49.25 -4.66
C GLU A 466 9.23 47.97 -4.92
N SER A 467 10.42 47.81 -4.31
CA SER A 467 11.22 46.58 -4.39
C SER A 467 10.46 45.36 -3.87
N ILE A 468 9.82 45.46 -2.70
CA ILE A 468 9.00 44.37 -2.13
C ILE A 468 7.83 44.04 -3.06
N ILE A 469 7.14 45.04 -3.61
CA ILE A 469 6.02 44.82 -4.54
C ILE A 469 6.49 44.15 -5.85
N ILE A 470 7.63 44.55 -6.39
CA ILE A 470 8.18 43.93 -7.61
C ILE A 470 8.58 42.47 -7.33
N GLU A 471 9.27 42.21 -6.22
CA GLU A 471 9.72 40.87 -5.84
C GLU A 471 8.55 39.94 -5.48
N ASP A 472 7.77 40.30 -4.45
CA ASP A 472 6.71 39.43 -3.91
C ASP A 472 5.45 39.42 -4.79
N ALA A 473 5.18 40.42 -5.63
CA ALA A 473 3.99 40.41 -6.50
C ALA A 473 4.31 40.08 -7.96
N PHE A 474 5.10 40.89 -8.65
CA PHE A 474 5.26 40.80 -10.10
C PHE A 474 6.21 39.68 -10.54
N VAL A 475 7.37 39.57 -9.89
CA VAL A 475 8.33 38.49 -10.12
C VAL A 475 7.72 37.16 -9.68
N GLN A 476 7.20 37.07 -8.44
CA GLN A 476 6.58 35.83 -7.95
C GLN A 476 5.41 35.37 -8.83
N HIS A 477 4.46 36.24 -9.20
CA HIS A 477 3.37 35.87 -10.11
C HIS A 477 3.91 35.40 -11.49
N SER A 478 4.98 36.00 -12.00
CA SER A 478 5.59 35.61 -13.26
C SER A 478 6.34 34.28 -13.16
N THR A 479 6.89 33.91 -12.00
CA THR A 479 7.42 32.56 -11.76
C THR A 479 6.31 31.53 -11.55
N ASP A 480 5.25 31.87 -10.81
CA ASP A 480 4.10 31.00 -10.53
C ASP A 480 3.31 30.67 -11.81
N THR A 481 3.28 31.59 -12.78
CA THR A 481 2.65 31.40 -14.09
C THR A 481 3.62 30.91 -15.17
N PHE A 482 4.80 30.40 -14.80
CA PHE A 482 5.82 29.82 -15.69
C PHE A 482 6.38 30.78 -16.77
N LYS A 483 6.28 32.10 -16.56
CA LYS A 483 6.70 33.17 -17.49
C LYS A 483 8.06 33.75 -17.10
N TYR A 484 9.06 32.88 -16.93
CA TYR A 484 10.38 33.22 -16.38
C TYR A 484 11.09 34.35 -17.13
N GLY A 485 10.92 34.47 -18.46
CA GLY A 485 11.47 35.57 -19.25
C GLY A 485 10.97 36.95 -18.80
N LYS A 486 9.64 37.12 -18.63
CA LYS A 486 9.03 38.37 -18.13
C LYS A 486 9.52 38.67 -16.71
N ALA A 487 9.64 37.63 -15.86
CA ALA A 487 10.18 37.78 -14.51
C ALA A 487 11.63 38.30 -14.51
N LEU A 488 12.48 37.78 -15.40
CA LEU A 488 13.89 38.16 -15.51
C LEU A 488 14.09 39.57 -16.07
N GLU A 489 13.27 40.00 -17.02
CA GLU A 489 13.24 41.38 -17.53
C GLU A 489 12.77 42.35 -16.44
N GLN A 490 11.65 42.06 -15.76
CA GLN A 490 11.15 42.87 -14.65
C GLN A 490 12.17 43.00 -13.50
N ALA A 491 12.84 41.91 -13.12
CA ALA A 491 13.88 41.95 -12.11
C ALA A 491 15.09 42.79 -12.55
N LYS A 492 15.52 42.73 -13.81
CA LYS A 492 16.67 43.49 -14.31
C LYS A 492 16.39 44.99 -14.47
N ASP A 493 15.19 45.35 -14.90
CA ASP A 493 14.82 46.74 -15.20
C ASP A 493 14.32 47.50 -13.96
N GLN A 494 13.74 46.80 -12.97
CA GLN A 494 12.98 47.44 -11.88
C GLN A 494 13.53 47.15 -10.46
N LEU A 495 14.38 46.14 -10.26
CA LEU A 495 15.07 45.89 -8.98
C LEU A 495 16.52 46.36 -9.02
N HIS A 496 17.05 46.77 -7.88
CA HIS A 496 18.43 47.22 -7.71
C HIS A 496 19.14 46.42 -6.58
N ASP A 497 20.48 46.51 -6.58
CA ASP A 497 21.38 45.96 -5.56
C ASP A 497 21.04 44.51 -5.12
N VAL A 498 21.03 44.26 -3.80
CA VAL A 498 20.91 42.91 -3.23
C VAL A 498 19.56 42.26 -3.53
N ALA A 499 18.46 43.04 -3.56
CA ALA A 499 17.13 42.53 -3.88
C ALA A 499 17.07 41.99 -5.32
N ARG A 500 17.67 42.72 -6.28
CA ARG A 500 17.83 42.26 -7.66
C ARG A 500 18.58 40.94 -7.73
N ASP A 501 19.70 40.82 -7.02
CA ASP A 501 20.55 39.63 -7.09
C ASP A 501 19.89 38.41 -6.42
N GLN A 502 19.12 38.62 -5.35
CA GLN A 502 18.28 37.58 -4.76
C GLN A 502 17.12 37.16 -5.67
N ALA A 503 16.42 38.12 -6.29
CA ALA A 503 15.33 37.84 -7.22
C ALA A 503 15.83 37.08 -8.46
N ILE A 504 16.93 37.51 -9.09
CA ILE A 504 17.57 36.80 -10.21
C ILE A 504 18.04 35.41 -9.78
N SER A 505 18.51 35.23 -8.55
CA SER A 505 18.87 33.91 -8.00
C SER A 505 17.64 32.99 -7.89
N ARG A 506 16.52 33.46 -7.32
CA ARG A 506 15.26 32.70 -7.26
C ARG A 506 14.69 32.39 -8.66
N ILE A 507 14.70 33.35 -9.58
CA ILE A 507 14.27 33.16 -10.98
C ILE A 507 15.15 32.11 -11.67
N CYS A 508 16.47 32.16 -11.48
CA CYS A 508 17.39 31.17 -12.05
C CYS A 508 17.12 29.76 -11.53
N ILE A 509 16.84 29.61 -10.24
CA ILE A 509 16.48 28.34 -9.61
C ILE A 509 15.14 27.84 -10.17
N ALA A 510 14.08 28.65 -10.12
CA ALA A 510 12.75 28.27 -10.60
C ALA A 510 12.73 27.92 -12.11
N ALA A 511 13.41 28.71 -12.94
CA ALA A 511 13.55 28.42 -14.36
C ALA A 511 14.37 27.14 -14.62
N ALA A 512 15.44 26.89 -13.87
CA ALA A 512 16.25 25.69 -14.01
C ALA A 512 15.51 24.42 -13.56
N ASP A 513 14.76 24.52 -12.46
CA ASP A 513 13.97 23.44 -11.88
C ASP A 513 12.78 23.09 -12.80
N ALA A 514 12.09 24.08 -13.37
CA ALA A 514 11.04 23.91 -14.38
C ALA A 514 11.56 23.53 -15.79
N GLY A 515 12.85 23.65 -16.05
CA GLY A 515 13.51 23.16 -17.26
C GLY A 515 13.80 24.20 -18.35
N ASP A 516 13.55 25.49 -18.12
CA ASP A 516 13.79 26.61 -19.03
C ASP A 516 15.28 27.04 -19.04
N LEU A 517 16.09 26.28 -19.80
CA LEU A 517 17.53 26.51 -19.92
C LEU A 517 17.93 27.94 -20.36
N PRO A 518 17.41 28.52 -21.46
CA PRO A 518 17.91 29.82 -21.94
C PRO A 518 17.71 30.93 -20.89
N THR A 519 16.53 30.99 -20.26
CA THR A 519 16.26 31.98 -19.20
C THR A 519 17.13 31.72 -17.97
N ALA A 520 17.29 30.46 -17.54
CA ALA A 520 18.13 30.12 -16.41
C ALA A 520 19.61 30.49 -16.65
N SER A 521 20.17 30.24 -17.84
CA SER A 521 21.53 30.71 -18.18
C SER A 521 21.62 32.24 -18.21
N ALA A 522 20.65 32.92 -18.82
CA ALA A 522 20.63 34.39 -18.90
C ALA A 522 20.38 35.08 -17.54
N ALA A 523 19.85 34.35 -16.56
CA ALA A 523 19.77 34.76 -15.16
C ALA A 523 21.13 34.56 -14.45
N TYR A 524 21.69 33.36 -14.53
CA TYR A 524 22.97 33.00 -13.90
C TYR A 524 24.13 33.89 -14.35
N ASP A 525 24.24 34.17 -15.65
CA ASP A 525 25.29 35.03 -16.20
C ASP A 525 25.18 36.49 -15.71
N SER A 526 23.99 36.92 -15.26
CA SER A 526 23.77 38.26 -14.69
C SER A 526 23.97 38.36 -13.17
N LEU A 527 24.21 37.25 -12.45
CA LEU A 527 24.52 37.28 -11.03
C LEU A 527 25.97 37.74 -10.76
N PRO A 528 26.27 38.40 -9.62
CA PRO A 528 27.65 38.69 -9.22
C PRO A 528 28.50 37.41 -9.13
N THR A 529 29.83 37.52 -9.27
CA THR A 529 30.76 36.38 -9.11
C THR A 529 30.99 35.97 -7.65
N ALA A 530 30.21 36.50 -6.70
CA ALA A 530 30.25 36.10 -5.30
C ALA A 530 29.72 34.65 -5.16
N PRO A 531 30.41 33.77 -4.42
CA PRO A 531 30.09 32.35 -4.43
C PRO A 531 28.76 32.06 -3.72
N ASP A 532 28.44 32.80 -2.66
CA ASP A 532 27.25 32.57 -1.81
C ASP A 532 25.93 32.84 -2.55
N VAL A 533 25.94 33.74 -3.53
CA VAL A 533 24.78 34.03 -4.39
C VAL A 533 24.67 33.02 -5.55
N ARG A 534 25.80 32.48 -6.02
CA ARG A 534 25.86 31.58 -7.19
C ARG A 534 25.69 30.09 -6.85
N GLN A 535 25.90 29.65 -5.61
CA GLN A 535 25.86 28.23 -5.25
C GLN A 535 24.53 27.55 -5.63
N ASN A 536 23.39 28.03 -5.09
CA ASN A 536 22.08 27.40 -5.34
C ASN A 536 21.61 27.49 -6.82
N PRO A 537 21.79 28.63 -7.52
CA PRO A 537 21.62 28.69 -8.98
C PRO A 537 22.49 27.69 -9.75
N ALA A 538 23.76 27.52 -9.37
CA ALA A 538 24.65 26.56 -10.03
C ALA A 538 24.27 25.10 -9.76
N ILE A 539 23.77 24.76 -8.58
CA ILE A 539 23.22 23.43 -8.27
C ILE A 539 21.99 23.15 -9.15
N SER A 540 21.09 24.13 -9.30
CA SER A 540 19.87 23.98 -10.09
C SER A 540 20.18 23.87 -11.59
N LEU A 541 21.13 24.66 -12.11
CA LEU A 541 21.63 24.53 -13.48
C LEU A 541 22.41 23.23 -13.72
N LEU A 542 23.19 22.75 -12.74
CA LEU A 542 23.85 21.44 -12.79
C LEU A 542 22.79 20.34 -12.95
N ALA A 543 21.72 20.40 -12.15
CA ALA A 543 20.59 19.48 -12.23
C ALA A 543 19.91 19.55 -13.60
N LEU A 544 19.63 20.74 -14.13
CA LEU A 544 19.05 20.87 -15.47
C LEU A 544 19.94 20.29 -16.58
N GLN A 545 21.24 20.56 -16.56
CA GLN A 545 22.17 20.00 -17.56
C GLN A 545 22.26 18.48 -17.45
N VAL A 546 22.29 17.93 -16.24
CA VAL A 546 22.29 16.48 -15.99
C VAL A 546 20.98 15.83 -16.45
N ARG A 547 19.81 16.40 -16.12
CA ARG A 547 18.49 15.91 -16.58
C ARG A 547 18.32 15.98 -18.10
N ARG A 548 19.03 16.90 -18.77
CA ARG A 548 19.13 16.97 -20.25
C ARG A 548 20.24 16.09 -20.85
N GLY A 549 20.96 15.30 -20.04
CA GLY A 549 22.05 14.42 -20.48
C GLY A 549 23.36 15.13 -20.84
N ASN A 550 23.47 16.45 -20.64
CA ASN A 550 24.63 17.24 -21.05
C ASN A 550 25.72 17.28 -19.97
N VAL A 551 26.42 16.15 -19.80
CA VAL A 551 27.52 16.00 -18.84
C VAL A 551 28.65 17.03 -19.08
N SER A 552 28.86 17.47 -20.33
CA SER A 552 29.91 18.45 -20.66
C SER A 552 29.68 19.84 -20.06
N ALA A 553 28.45 20.36 -20.10
CA ALA A 553 28.08 21.62 -19.46
C ALA A 553 27.90 21.47 -17.94
N ALA A 554 27.50 20.30 -17.46
CA ALA A 554 27.50 20.00 -16.03
C ALA A 554 28.93 20.05 -15.45
N ARG A 555 29.94 19.58 -16.18
CA ARG A 555 31.35 19.56 -15.74
C ARG A 555 31.91 20.94 -15.39
N SER A 556 31.59 21.98 -16.16
CA SER A 556 32.06 23.35 -15.85
C SER A 556 31.38 23.94 -14.61
N LEU A 557 30.09 23.65 -14.38
CA LEU A 557 29.37 24.03 -13.16
C LEU A 557 29.91 23.25 -11.93
N TRP A 558 30.20 21.96 -12.10
CA TRP A 558 30.81 21.13 -11.05
C TRP A 558 32.19 21.64 -10.63
N ILE A 559 33.04 22.06 -11.58
CA ILE A 559 34.35 22.64 -11.27
C ILE A 559 34.21 23.92 -10.45
N MET A 560 33.20 24.76 -10.72
CA MET A 560 32.91 25.95 -9.90
C MET A 560 32.54 25.55 -8.47
N LEU A 561 31.54 24.66 -8.31
CA LEU A 561 31.10 24.14 -6.99
C LEU A 561 32.24 23.46 -6.21
N ASN A 562 33.20 22.83 -6.90
CA ASN A 562 34.32 22.13 -6.29
C ASN A 562 35.57 23.02 -6.06
N THR A 563 35.63 24.26 -6.54
CA THR A 563 36.83 25.13 -6.38
C THR A 563 36.75 26.14 -5.23
N VAL A 564 35.58 26.36 -4.64
CA VAL A 564 35.38 27.32 -3.52
C VAL A 564 35.02 26.57 -2.23
N GLY A 565 35.19 27.22 -1.07
CA GLY A 565 35.05 26.66 0.28
C GLY A 565 33.62 26.35 0.76
N GLN A 566 32.71 25.93 -0.12
CA GLN A 566 31.26 25.78 0.15
C GLN A 566 30.80 24.31 0.17
N ALA A 567 31.42 23.48 1.01
CA ALA A 567 30.98 22.09 1.18
C ALA A 567 29.86 22.00 2.23
N THR A 568 28.65 22.47 1.90
CA THR A 568 27.46 22.40 2.76
C THR A 568 26.83 20.99 2.78
N PRO A 569 26.07 20.60 3.82
CA PRO A 569 25.31 19.34 3.85
C PRO A 569 24.46 19.11 2.58
N ASP A 570 23.79 20.15 2.11
CA ASP A 570 22.91 20.16 0.94
C ASP A 570 23.62 19.74 -0.38
N MET A 571 24.96 19.71 -0.40
CA MET A 571 25.75 19.23 -1.54
C MET A 571 25.73 17.69 -1.71
N VAL A 572 25.19 16.90 -0.77
CA VAL A 572 25.13 15.43 -0.90
C VAL A 572 24.28 14.99 -2.10
N GLN A 573 23.02 15.44 -2.22
CA GLN A 573 22.16 15.05 -3.36
C GLN A 573 22.71 15.53 -4.73
N PRO A 574 23.21 16.77 -4.90
CA PRO A 574 23.90 17.21 -6.12
C PRO A 574 25.12 16.37 -6.48
N THR A 575 25.89 15.95 -5.48
CA THR A 575 27.04 15.05 -5.66
C THR A 575 26.59 13.68 -6.17
N ALA A 576 25.57 13.10 -5.54
CA ALA A 576 25.01 11.81 -5.93
C ALA A 576 24.47 11.84 -7.37
N MET A 577 23.70 12.87 -7.72
CA MET A 577 23.17 13.10 -9.06
C MET A 577 24.28 13.20 -10.13
N TYR A 578 25.28 14.07 -9.92
CA TYR A 578 26.35 14.26 -10.91
C TYR A 578 27.25 13.03 -11.04
N ALA A 579 27.50 12.31 -9.94
CA ALA A 579 28.20 11.03 -9.97
C ALA A 579 27.40 9.97 -10.75
N VAL A 580 26.10 9.80 -10.50
CA VAL A 580 25.23 8.88 -11.26
C VAL A 580 25.21 9.21 -12.76
N ALA A 581 25.19 10.49 -13.12
CA ALA A 581 25.31 10.92 -14.52
C ALA A 581 26.66 10.53 -15.15
N LEU A 582 27.77 10.70 -14.41
CA LEU A 582 29.10 10.24 -14.85
C LEU A 582 29.17 8.71 -14.98
N LEU A 583 28.64 7.95 -14.01
CA LEU A 583 28.52 6.48 -14.07
C LEU A 583 27.77 6.04 -15.33
N LYS A 584 26.54 6.57 -15.56
CA LYS A 584 25.71 6.25 -16.74
C LYS A 584 26.35 6.68 -18.07
N SER A 585 27.23 7.69 -18.06
CA SER A 585 28.01 8.10 -19.24
C SER A 585 29.26 7.23 -19.51
N GLY A 586 29.55 6.23 -18.68
CA GLY A 586 30.75 5.38 -18.75
C GLY A 586 32.01 5.98 -18.11
N ASN A 587 31.95 7.22 -17.61
CA ASN A 587 33.08 7.91 -16.94
C ASN A 587 33.19 7.51 -15.45
N VAL A 588 33.22 6.20 -15.20
CA VAL A 588 33.03 5.61 -13.86
C VAL A 588 34.08 6.06 -12.85
N GLU A 589 35.36 6.06 -13.23
CA GLU A 589 36.46 6.44 -12.33
C GLU A 589 36.40 7.93 -11.96
N GLU A 590 36.05 8.82 -12.89
CA GLU A 590 35.86 10.24 -12.58
C GLU A 590 34.62 10.44 -11.68
N GLY A 591 33.51 9.76 -11.95
CA GLY A 591 32.30 9.83 -11.12
C GLY A 591 32.56 9.48 -9.65
N LEU A 592 33.18 8.33 -9.39
CA LEU A 592 33.49 7.88 -8.02
C LEU A 592 34.55 8.75 -7.33
N HIS A 593 35.55 9.25 -8.07
CA HIS A 593 36.58 10.13 -7.52
C HIS A 593 36.00 11.50 -7.12
N GLN A 594 35.19 12.12 -7.99
CA GLN A 594 34.52 13.39 -7.68
C GLN A 594 33.56 13.25 -6.49
N ALA A 595 32.82 12.14 -6.40
CA ALA A 595 31.94 11.87 -5.28
C ALA A 595 32.69 11.78 -3.94
N ARG A 596 33.72 10.93 -3.85
CA ARG A 596 34.53 10.79 -2.62
C ARG A 596 35.20 12.11 -2.23
N ASN A 597 35.72 12.87 -3.19
CA ASN A 597 36.33 14.17 -2.93
C ASN A 597 35.33 15.20 -2.36
N MET A 598 34.06 15.18 -2.77
CA MET A 598 33.06 16.08 -2.21
C MET A 598 32.53 15.58 -0.85
N PHE A 599 32.18 14.30 -0.73
CA PHE A 599 31.72 13.71 0.54
C PHE A 599 32.72 13.89 1.69
N THR A 600 34.02 13.68 1.43
CA THR A 600 35.08 13.93 2.42
C THR A 600 35.17 15.39 2.84
N ARG A 601 34.88 16.35 1.94
CA ARG A 601 34.83 17.78 2.27
C ARG A 601 33.59 18.17 3.09
N ILE A 602 32.40 17.68 2.73
CA ILE A 602 31.15 17.95 3.47
C ILE A 602 31.27 17.45 4.92
N ARG A 603 31.78 16.22 5.09
CA ARG A 603 32.06 15.60 6.40
C ARG A 603 33.08 16.40 7.23
N ASN A 604 34.04 17.07 6.58
CA ASN A 604 35.05 17.89 7.25
C ASN A 604 34.58 19.34 7.53
N ALA A 605 33.49 19.80 6.93
CA ALA A 605 32.93 21.14 7.11
C ALA A 605 31.87 21.21 8.22
N SER A 606 31.20 20.09 8.52
CA SER A 606 30.18 20.00 9.56
C SER A 606 30.80 19.91 10.95
N SER A 607 30.53 20.88 11.84
CA SER A 607 30.95 20.86 13.25
C SER A 607 29.99 20.07 14.16
N ASP A 608 28.71 20.02 13.80
CA ASP A 608 27.65 19.67 14.74
C ASP A 608 27.34 18.18 14.71
N GLN A 609 27.46 17.53 15.86
CA GLN A 609 27.51 16.06 15.92
C GLN A 609 26.22 15.35 15.51
N GLN A 610 25.05 16.01 15.60
CA GLN A 610 23.79 15.50 15.05
C GLN A 610 23.74 15.60 13.52
N ASN A 611 24.15 16.75 12.96
CA ASN A 611 24.18 16.96 11.51
C ASN A 611 25.18 15.99 10.83
N ILE A 612 26.30 15.67 11.48
CA ILE A 612 27.26 14.67 11.00
C ILE A 612 26.65 13.26 10.85
N VAL A 613 25.64 12.89 11.66
CA VAL A 613 24.98 11.57 11.55
C VAL A 613 24.07 11.53 10.31
N ALA A 614 23.12 12.47 10.20
CA ALA A 614 22.20 12.54 9.07
C ALA A 614 22.94 12.67 7.72
N VAL A 615 24.00 13.48 7.67
CA VAL A 615 24.87 13.61 6.48
C VAL A 615 25.55 12.29 6.12
N ARG A 616 26.01 11.50 7.08
CA ARG A 616 26.61 10.17 6.80
C ARG A 616 25.56 9.19 6.26
N GLU A 617 24.35 9.21 6.79
CA GLU A 617 23.27 8.33 6.33
C GLU A 617 22.92 8.62 4.86
N GLN A 618 22.73 9.90 4.50
CA GLN A 618 22.52 10.31 3.10
C GLN A 618 23.71 9.97 2.18
N ILE A 619 24.94 10.02 2.68
CA ILE A 619 26.13 9.62 1.90
C ILE A 619 26.19 8.10 1.71
N VAL A 620 25.93 7.30 2.76
CA VAL A 620 25.87 5.82 2.65
C VAL A 620 24.78 5.41 1.67
N GLU A 621 23.62 6.05 1.73
CA GLU A 621 22.52 5.85 0.78
C GLU A 621 22.91 6.24 -0.66
N SER A 622 23.65 7.34 -0.84
CA SER A 622 24.22 7.71 -2.13
C SER A 622 25.19 6.65 -2.67
N LEU A 623 25.96 5.98 -1.79
CA LEU A 623 26.81 4.84 -2.18
C LEU A 623 25.98 3.60 -2.58
N HIS A 624 24.89 3.29 -1.86
CA HIS A 624 23.94 2.24 -2.27
C HIS A 624 23.36 2.52 -3.68
N LEU A 625 23.02 3.78 -3.97
CA LEU A 625 22.54 4.22 -5.27
C LEU A 625 23.60 4.06 -6.37
N PHE A 626 24.87 4.41 -6.10
CA PHE A 626 25.98 4.12 -7.03
C PHE A 626 26.11 2.62 -7.29
N GLY A 627 25.99 1.79 -6.25
CA GLY A 627 26.02 0.33 -6.38
C GLY A 627 24.93 -0.21 -7.28
N ARG A 628 23.69 0.25 -7.11
CA ARG A 628 22.56 -0.10 -8.00
C ARG A 628 22.87 0.22 -9.46
N VAL A 629 23.37 1.43 -9.73
CA VAL A 629 23.71 1.89 -11.09
C VAL A 629 24.90 1.11 -11.69
N LEU A 630 25.94 0.81 -10.90
CA LEU A 630 27.09 0.00 -11.35
C LEU A 630 26.68 -1.44 -11.71
N MET A 631 25.81 -2.05 -10.90
CA MET A 631 25.27 -3.39 -11.16
C MET A 631 24.35 -3.41 -12.39
N GLN A 632 23.41 -2.47 -12.50
CA GLN A 632 22.51 -2.34 -13.66
C GLN A 632 23.25 -2.10 -14.98
N SER A 633 24.34 -1.31 -14.95
CA SER A 633 25.17 -1.05 -16.13
C SER A 633 26.22 -2.12 -16.42
N ALA A 634 26.32 -3.16 -15.57
CA ALA A 634 27.35 -4.20 -15.62
C ALA A 634 28.79 -3.63 -15.75
N ALA A 635 29.06 -2.50 -15.10
CA ALA A 635 30.27 -1.72 -15.30
C ALA A 635 31.51 -2.46 -14.76
N VAL A 636 32.48 -2.71 -15.64
CA VAL A 636 33.79 -3.25 -15.25
C VAL A 636 34.59 -2.14 -14.55
N LEU A 637 34.86 -2.33 -13.26
CA LEU A 637 35.59 -1.36 -12.45
C LEU A 637 37.11 -1.48 -12.70
N SER A 638 37.79 -0.33 -12.85
CA SER A 638 39.25 -0.29 -12.75
C SER A 638 39.67 -0.59 -11.29
N PRO A 639 40.88 -1.12 -11.03
CA PRO A 639 41.35 -1.31 -9.66
C PRO A 639 41.33 -0.02 -8.82
N GLN A 640 41.57 1.13 -9.47
CA GLN A 640 41.51 2.45 -8.85
C GLN A 640 40.06 2.87 -8.52
N ALA A 641 39.08 2.54 -9.37
CA ALA A 641 37.67 2.75 -9.10
C ALA A 641 37.17 1.85 -7.95
N SER A 642 37.48 0.54 -7.98
CA SER A 642 37.15 -0.41 -6.90
C SER A 642 37.71 0.05 -5.54
N MET A 643 38.98 0.47 -5.49
CA MET A 643 39.56 0.96 -4.23
C MET A 643 38.96 2.29 -3.79
N THR A 644 38.66 3.21 -4.72
CA THR A 644 37.98 4.48 -4.39
C THR A 644 36.61 4.22 -3.75
N LEU A 645 35.88 3.21 -4.24
CA LEU A 645 34.59 2.77 -3.71
C LEU A 645 34.74 2.16 -2.30
N LEU A 646 35.66 1.20 -2.12
CA LEU A 646 35.95 0.57 -0.82
C LEU A 646 36.34 1.59 0.26
N TRP A 647 37.23 2.53 -0.08
CA TRP A 647 37.59 3.62 0.84
C TRP A 647 36.40 4.53 1.16
N SER A 648 35.56 4.88 0.17
CA SER A 648 34.40 5.75 0.41
C SER A 648 33.35 5.13 1.34
N MET A 649 33.22 3.80 1.34
CA MET A 649 32.37 3.08 2.31
C MET A 649 32.99 3.11 3.71
N LEU A 650 34.26 2.72 3.85
CA LEU A 650 34.98 2.75 5.13
C LEU A 650 34.98 4.14 5.78
N GLU A 651 35.16 5.19 4.98
CA GLU A 651 35.16 6.59 5.41
C GLU A 651 33.82 7.08 6.01
N ASN A 652 32.71 6.39 5.72
CA ASN A 652 31.38 6.73 6.24
C ASN A 652 30.90 5.77 7.35
N GLY A 653 31.72 4.79 7.74
CA GLY A 653 31.52 3.99 8.96
C GLY A 653 30.94 2.60 8.76
N GLY A 654 30.79 2.11 7.52
CA GLY A 654 30.27 0.77 7.25
C GLY A 654 30.56 0.30 5.83
N LEU A 655 30.70 -1.02 5.65
CA LEU A 655 30.85 -1.67 4.35
C LEU A 655 29.48 -2.12 3.84
N VAL A 656 29.03 -1.57 2.72
CA VAL A 656 27.81 -2.04 2.03
C VAL A 656 28.15 -3.36 1.33
N SER A 657 27.78 -4.51 1.91
CA SER A 657 28.32 -5.82 1.47
C SER A 657 28.16 -6.09 -0.03
N PRO A 658 26.97 -5.91 -0.67
CA PRO A 658 26.83 -6.17 -2.11
C PRO A 658 27.73 -5.28 -2.98
N LEU A 659 28.04 -4.07 -2.51
CA LEU A 659 28.88 -3.11 -3.20
C LEU A 659 30.37 -3.38 -2.99
N ALA A 660 30.75 -3.82 -1.79
CA ALA A 660 32.10 -4.30 -1.48
C ALA A 660 32.42 -5.60 -2.23
N GLU A 661 31.45 -6.52 -2.30
CA GLU A 661 31.50 -7.75 -3.11
C GLU A 661 31.70 -7.42 -4.59
N HIS A 662 30.91 -6.52 -5.17
CA HIS A 662 31.06 -6.09 -6.56
C HIS A 662 32.41 -5.38 -6.82
N ALA A 663 32.88 -4.53 -5.89
CA ALA A 663 34.20 -3.90 -5.99
C ALA A 663 35.35 -4.92 -6.01
N ILE A 664 35.28 -5.95 -5.16
CA ILE A 664 36.32 -6.99 -5.02
C ILE A 664 36.23 -8.04 -6.13
N ALA A 665 35.03 -8.36 -6.64
CA ALA A 665 34.85 -9.25 -7.79
C ALA A 665 35.59 -8.74 -9.04
N ASN A 666 35.63 -7.42 -9.23
CA ASN A 666 36.38 -6.75 -10.31
C ASN A 666 37.92 -6.74 -10.10
N LEU A 667 38.44 -7.04 -8.90
CA LEU A 667 39.88 -7.08 -8.62
C LEU A 667 40.51 -8.38 -9.13
N GLY A 668 40.81 -8.41 -10.44
CA GLY A 668 41.57 -9.49 -11.07
C GLY A 668 43.06 -9.54 -10.64
N PRO A 669 43.78 -10.66 -10.89
CA PRO A 669 45.16 -10.87 -10.41
C PRO A 669 46.15 -9.75 -10.77
N ILE A 670 46.08 -9.24 -12.00
CA ILE A 670 46.92 -8.13 -12.48
C ILE A 670 46.61 -6.85 -11.68
N GLY A 671 45.34 -6.55 -11.43
CA GLY A 671 44.92 -5.41 -10.60
C GLY A 671 45.42 -5.52 -9.16
N ILE A 672 45.30 -6.70 -8.54
CA ILE A 672 45.80 -6.98 -7.19
C ILE A 672 47.31 -6.70 -7.09
N SER A 673 48.10 -7.11 -8.10
CA SER A 673 49.55 -6.86 -8.14
C SER A 673 49.95 -5.39 -8.37
N GLN A 674 48.99 -4.52 -8.71
CA GLN A 674 49.19 -3.08 -8.97
C GLN A 674 48.65 -2.19 -7.85
N LEU A 675 48.03 -2.76 -6.80
CA LEU A 675 47.55 -2.00 -5.65
C LEU A 675 48.72 -1.46 -4.82
N LYS A 676 48.53 -0.29 -4.20
CA LYS A 676 49.45 0.25 -3.19
C LYS A 676 49.34 -0.59 -1.91
N PRO A 677 50.36 -0.62 -1.02
CA PRO A 677 50.30 -1.42 0.20
C PRO A 677 49.05 -1.18 1.06
N ALA A 678 48.66 0.09 1.28
CA ALA A 678 47.45 0.42 2.04
C ALA A 678 46.14 -0.01 1.33
N ASP A 679 46.10 0.05 0.00
CA ASP A 679 44.96 -0.39 -0.79
C ASP A 679 44.83 -1.92 -0.75
N LEU A 680 45.95 -2.65 -0.83
CA LEU A 680 46.00 -4.10 -0.71
C LEU A 680 45.64 -4.57 0.71
N THR A 681 46.10 -3.88 1.77
CA THR A 681 45.67 -4.16 3.15
C THR A 681 44.16 -4.00 3.30
N LEU A 682 43.56 -2.93 2.78
CA LEU A 682 42.10 -2.74 2.85
C LEU A 682 41.35 -3.83 2.05
N ALA A 683 41.77 -4.13 0.82
CA ALA A 683 41.16 -5.19 0.02
C ALA A 683 41.25 -6.56 0.72
N LEU A 684 42.39 -6.86 1.36
CA LEU A 684 42.60 -8.07 2.16
C LEU A 684 41.73 -8.09 3.42
N GLN A 685 41.62 -6.98 4.16
CA GLN A 685 40.72 -6.87 5.33
C GLN A 685 39.26 -7.15 4.97
N VAL A 686 38.76 -6.55 3.89
CA VAL A 686 37.35 -6.71 3.48
C VAL A 686 37.10 -8.14 2.99
N GLN A 687 37.97 -8.70 2.15
CA GLN A 687 37.84 -10.09 1.69
C GLN A 687 38.03 -11.11 2.84
N ALA A 688 38.88 -10.82 3.83
CA ALA A 688 39.02 -11.63 5.06
C ALA A 688 37.72 -11.58 5.89
N GLY A 689 37.18 -10.38 6.11
CA GLY A 689 35.93 -10.15 6.83
C GLY A 689 34.75 -10.90 6.18
N MET A 690 34.59 -10.77 4.86
CA MET A 690 33.58 -11.50 4.08
C MET A 690 33.72 -13.02 4.18
N LEU A 691 34.96 -13.54 4.22
CA LEU A 691 35.23 -14.97 4.43
C LEU A 691 35.04 -15.42 5.88
N ALA A 692 35.01 -14.49 6.85
CA ALA A 692 34.80 -14.76 8.28
C ALA A 692 33.31 -14.67 8.69
N SER A 693 32.57 -13.67 8.19
CA SER A 693 31.11 -13.53 8.39
C SER A 693 30.36 -14.73 7.80
N HIS A 694 29.57 -15.44 8.63
CA HIS A 694 28.91 -16.70 8.26
C HIS A 694 27.57 -16.48 7.51
N SER A 695 27.57 -15.75 6.39
CA SER A 695 26.33 -15.27 5.74
C SER A 695 26.27 -15.37 4.21
N SER A 696 26.73 -16.47 3.61
CA SER A 696 26.22 -16.91 2.30
C SER A 696 26.37 -18.43 2.09
N VAL A 697 25.49 -19.02 1.28
CA VAL A 697 25.57 -20.42 0.81
C VAL A 697 26.18 -20.51 -0.60
N LEU A 698 26.44 -19.37 -1.23
CA LEU A 698 26.88 -19.23 -2.63
C LEU A 698 28.14 -18.35 -2.74
N PHE A 699 29.23 -18.79 -2.10
CA PHE A 699 30.55 -18.25 -2.45
C PHE A 699 30.94 -18.74 -3.86
N ASP A 700 31.08 -17.80 -4.80
CA ASP A 700 31.81 -18.04 -6.05
C ASP A 700 33.19 -18.64 -5.74
N VAL A 701 33.56 -19.67 -6.50
CA VAL A 701 34.84 -20.42 -6.38
C VAL A 701 36.05 -19.48 -6.38
N ALA A 702 35.95 -18.31 -7.02
CA ALA A 702 37.02 -17.34 -7.04
C ALA A 702 37.15 -16.47 -5.76
N HIS A 703 36.25 -16.50 -4.74
CA HIS A 703 36.51 -15.80 -3.47
C HIS A 703 37.73 -16.37 -2.70
N PRO A 704 37.80 -17.69 -2.43
CA PRO A 704 39.02 -18.34 -1.94
C PRO A 704 40.28 -18.01 -2.74
N ILE A 705 40.17 -17.96 -4.07
CA ILE A 705 41.30 -17.75 -4.99
C ILE A 705 41.76 -16.28 -4.96
N ARG A 706 40.82 -15.30 -5.00
CA ARG A 706 41.11 -13.87 -4.85
C ARG A 706 41.82 -13.59 -3.51
N PHE A 707 41.32 -14.16 -2.41
CA PHE A 707 41.96 -14.03 -1.10
C PHE A 707 43.37 -14.63 -1.07
N ALA A 708 43.54 -15.87 -1.54
CA ALA A 708 44.84 -16.54 -1.57
C ALA A 708 45.88 -15.74 -2.38
N HIS A 709 45.47 -15.15 -3.52
CA HIS A 709 46.31 -14.29 -4.33
C HIS A 709 46.62 -12.94 -3.65
N MET A 710 45.64 -12.28 -3.02
CA MET A 710 45.87 -11.06 -2.25
C MET A 710 46.85 -11.28 -1.09
N LEU A 711 46.70 -12.39 -0.36
CA LEU A 711 47.58 -12.75 0.74
C LEU A 711 48.99 -13.10 0.26
N ASP A 712 49.15 -13.86 -0.83
CA ASP A 712 50.49 -14.18 -1.34
C ASP A 712 51.22 -12.93 -1.89
N VAL A 713 50.51 -12.01 -2.54
CA VAL A 713 51.07 -10.71 -2.93
C VAL A 713 51.49 -9.91 -1.69
N ALA A 714 50.63 -9.81 -0.66
CA ALA A 714 50.93 -9.05 0.56
C ALA A 714 52.13 -9.63 1.35
N LEU A 715 52.24 -10.96 1.41
CA LEU A 715 53.36 -11.67 2.04
C LEU A 715 54.65 -11.53 1.22
N SER A 716 54.60 -11.66 -0.11
CA SER A 716 55.77 -11.47 -0.99
C SER A 716 56.28 -10.02 -1.01
N ALA A 717 55.41 -9.04 -0.75
CA ALA A 717 55.74 -7.63 -0.60
C ALA A 717 56.12 -7.24 0.85
N SER A 718 56.15 -8.19 1.79
CA SER A 718 56.48 -7.98 3.21
C SER A 718 55.69 -6.85 3.89
N ILE A 719 54.39 -6.73 3.58
CA ILE A 719 53.55 -5.67 4.14
C ILE A 719 53.33 -5.90 5.65
N PRO A 720 53.57 -4.90 6.52
CA PRO A 720 53.25 -5.00 7.93
C PRO A 720 51.73 -4.95 8.12
N MET A 721 51.16 -6.00 8.70
CA MET A 721 49.74 -6.09 9.07
C MET A 721 49.57 -5.82 10.56
N ASP A 722 48.53 -5.08 10.92
CA ASP A 722 48.20 -4.75 12.31
C ASP A 722 47.43 -5.91 12.99
N LEU A 723 47.26 -5.83 14.31
CA LEU A 723 46.63 -6.89 15.11
C LEU A 723 45.17 -7.19 14.69
N TYR A 724 44.44 -6.21 14.14
CA TYR A 724 43.09 -6.45 13.63
C TYR A 724 43.12 -7.20 12.30
N THR A 725 43.97 -6.78 11.35
CA THR A 725 44.14 -7.49 10.08
C THR A 725 44.65 -8.91 10.30
N THR A 726 45.64 -9.13 11.18
CA THR A 726 46.15 -10.49 11.43
C THR A 726 45.10 -11.39 12.06
N GLY A 727 44.25 -10.87 12.96
CA GLY A 727 43.12 -11.62 13.53
C GLY A 727 42.08 -12.04 12.47
N LEU A 728 41.70 -11.14 11.56
CA LEU A 728 40.76 -11.45 10.47
C LEU A 728 41.37 -12.42 9.44
N VAL A 729 42.63 -12.20 9.05
CA VAL A 729 43.33 -13.05 8.09
C VAL A 729 43.53 -14.47 8.65
N ASP A 730 43.84 -14.62 9.95
CA ASP A 730 43.97 -15.96 10.56
C ASP A 730 42.63 -16.73 10.57
N GLN A 731 41.53 -16.05 10.91
CA GLN A 731 40.18 -16.63 10.83
C GLN A 731 39.80 -17.06 9.40
N ALA A 732 40.19 -16.29 8.39
CA ALA A 732 39.94 -16.62 6.98
C ALA A 732 40.87 -17.74 6.47
N VAL A 733 42.16 -17.71 6.80
CA VAL A 733 43.15 -18.75 6.46
C VAL A 733 42.76 -20.11 7.05
N GLY A 734 42.22 -20.14 8.27
CA GLY A 734 41.69 -21.36 8.89
C GLY A 734 40.59 -22.06 8.07
N ARG A 735 39.81 -21.33 7.28
CA ARG A 735 38.77 -21.89 6.38
C ARG A 735 39.34 -22.41 5.06
N LEU A 736 40.54 -21.98 4.68
CA LEU A 736 41.19 -22.31 3.40
C LEU A 736 42.13 -23.52 3.47
N TYR A 737 42.38 -24.07 4.67
CA TYR A 737 43.28 -25.19 4.95
C TYR A 737 43.12 -26.40 4.02
N VAL A 738 41.88 -26.74 3.66
CA VAL A 738 41.56 -27.88 2.78
C VAL A 738 41.87 -27.60 1.30
N SER A 739 41.97 -26.32 0.91
CA SER A 739 42.03 -25.88 -0.49
C SER A 739 43.41 -25.40 -0.95
N ASN A 740 44.20 -24.76 -0.07
CA ASN A 740 45.52 -24.20 -0.43
C ASN A 740 46.52 -24.29 0.75
N PRO A 741 47.13 -25.47 1.01
CA PRO A 741 48.00 -25.67 2.17
C PRO A 741 49.29 -24.81 2.13
N ASP A 742 49.82 -24.50 0.94
CA ASP A 742 51.05 -23.70 0.79
C ASP A 742 50.88 -22.26 1.29
N VAL A 743 49.67 -21.69 1.15
CA VAL A 743 49.36 -20.33 1.64
C VAL A 743 49.26 -20.33 3.16
N VAL A 744 48.70 -21.38 3.77
CA VAL A 744 48.70 -21.56 5.24
C VAL A 744 50.13 -21.64 5.78
N LYS A 745 51.02 -22.36 5.08
CA LYS A 745 52.42 -22.47 5.47
C LYS A 745 53.15 -21.12 5.42
N LYS A 746 52.98 -20.35 4.34
CA LYS A 746 53.52 -18.98 4.21
C LYS A 746 53.00 -18.05 5.32
N TRP A 747 51.72 -18.17 5.67
CA TRP A 747 51.11 -17.41 6.78
C TRP A 747 51.72 -17.76 8.14
N GLN A 748 51.90 -19.04 8.44
CA GLN A 748 52.55 -19.51 9.66
C GLN A 748 54.02 -19.07 9.75
N GLU A 749 54.73 -19.06 8.62
CA GLU A 749 56.11 -18.54 8.53
C GLU A 749 56.17 -17.02 8.80
N TYR A 750 55.21 -16.24 8.30
CA TYR A 750 55.09 -14.80 8.60
C TYR A 750 54.78 -14.52 10.07
N LEU A 751 53.84 -15.27 10.67
CA LEU A 751 53.53 -15.14 12.10
C LEU A 751 54.76 -15.48 12.96
N GLY A 752 55.48 -16.55 12.65
CA GLY A 752 56.70 -16.95 13.36
C GLY A 752 57.87 -15.95 13.18
N ALA A 753 57.95 -15.26 12.04
CA ALA A 753 58.94 -14.21 11.81
C ALA A 753 58.65 -12.92 12.60
N ASN A 754 57.37 -12.61 12.84
CA ASN A 754 56.95 -11.39 13.52
C ASN A 754 56.71 -11.53 15.04
N THR A 755 56.75 -12.75 15.61
CA THR A 755 56.68 -12.93 17.07
C THR A 755 57.97 -12.46 17.79
N PRO A 756 57.93 -11.42 18.65
CA PRO A 756 59.14 -10.82 19.22
C PRO A 756 59.62 -11.53 20.49
N ASN A 757 60.48 -12.55 20.36
CA ASN A 757 61.10 -13.23 21.50
C ASN A 757 62.51 -12.69 21.84
N SER A 758 62.54 -11.87 22.89
CA SER A 758 63.63 -11.71 23.88
C SER A 758 65.08 -11.47 23.41
N ALA A 759 65.42 -10.20 23.12
CA ALA A 759 66.78 -9.66 23.36
C ALA A 759 66.76 -8.15 23.66
N SER A 760 67.52 -7.71 24.67
CA SER A 760 67.71 -6.30 25.09
C SER A 760 69.22 -5.94 25.00
N PRO A 761 69.67 -4.66 25.05
CA PRO A 761 68.92 -3.40 25.28
C PRO A 761 69.27 -2.16 24.39
N ALA A 762 68.35 -1.18 24.41
CA ALA A 762 68.55 0.29 24.39
C ALA A 762 69.28 1.05 23.24
N ARG A 763 68.51 1.91 22.52
CA ARG A 763 68.59 3.41 22.45
C ARG A 763 67.45 3.94 21.53
N VAL A 764 66.55 4.85 21.96
CA VAL A 764 66.66 6.34 22.08
C VAL A 764 66.97 6.98 20.70
N PHE A 765 66.17 7.88 20.10
CA PHE A 765 65.30 8.99 20.58
C PHE A 765 63.80 8.82 20.14
N SER A 766 62.76 9.34 20.82
CA SER A 766 62.24 10.74 20.92
C SER A 766 61.81 11.37 19.56
N GLU A 767 60.68 12.08 19.41
CA GLU A 767 59.79 12.73 20.40
C GLU A 767 58.31 12.82 19.90
N SER A 768 57.35 12.63 20.82
CA SER A 768 56.10 13.39 21.11
C SER A 768 55.15 13.93 19.99
N HIS A 769 53.84 14.17 20.21
CA HIS A 769 53.01 14.16 21.42
C HIS A 769 51.65 13.44 21.25
N SER A 770 51.30 12.67 22.27
CA SER A 770 49.94 12.51 22.85
C SER A 770 50.15 12.47 24.39
N PRO A 771 49.25 12.95 25.27
CA PRO A 771 47.94 12.31 25.45
C PRO A 771 46.77 13.21 25.98
N ILE A 772 45.55 12.68 25.89
CA ILE A 772 44.66 12.50 27.07
C ILE A 772 44.23 11.03 27.06
N SER A 773 44.02 10.42 28.23
CA SER A 773 43.92 8.97 28.39
C SER A 773 42.73 8.53 29.24
N MET A 774 42.12 7.40 28.85
CA MET A 774 41.23 6.50 29.57
C MET A 774 40.08 7.06 30.44
N ALA A 775 38.87 6.63 30.09
CA ALA A 775 37.95 6.07 31.07
C ALA A 775 37.51 4.68 30.57
N GLU A 776 38.11 3.61 31.09
CA GLU A 776 37.63 2.26 30.84
C GLU A 776 36.30 2.06 31.59
N THR A 777 35.25 1.63 30.90
CA THR A 777 34.07 1.04 31.52
C THR A 777 33.79 -0.32 30.87
N SER A 778 34.30 -1.36 31.52
CA SER A 778 34.11 -2.75 31.14
C SER A 778 32.68 -3.22 31.38
N ILE A 779 31.76 -2.82 30.49
CA ILE A 779 30.42 -3.41 30.43
C ILE A 779 30.53 -4.79 29.79
N THR A 780 30.82 -5.80 30.61
CA THR A 780 30.33 -7.17 30.34
C THR A 780 28.82 -7.11 30.31
N ALA A 781 28.22 -7.08 29.12
CA ALA A 781 26.77 -7.13 28.99
C ALA A 781 26.24 -8.39 29.70
N PRO A 782 25.22 -8.27 30.57
CA PRO A 782 24.57 -9.45 31.11
C PRO A 782 23.91 -10.19 29.96
N VAL A 783 24.20 -11.48 29.81
CA VAL A 783 23.49 -12.35 28.85
C VAL A 783 22.03 -12.38 29.29
N THR A 784 21.13 -11.75 28.50
CA THR A 784 19.70 -11.80 28.79
C THR A 784 19.21 -13.25 28.61
N PRO A 785 18.30 -13.73 29.48
CA PRO A 785 17.84 -15.13 29.44
C PRO A 785 16.98 -15.48 28.21
N GLU A 786 16.69 -14.51 27.36
CA GLU A 786 15.66 -14.57 26.31
C GLU A 786 16.07 -15.42 25.10
N SER A 787 17.38 -15.59 24.86
CA SER A 787 17.92 -16.37 23.73
C SER A 787 18.43 -17.77 24.12
N PHE A 788 18.24 -18.20 25.36
CA PHE A 788 18.77 -19.50 25.84
C PHE A 788 17.78 -20.66 25.58
N ASP A 789 18.19 -21.61 24.74
CA ASP A 789 17.51 -22.90 24.56
C ASP A 789 18.25 -23.99 25.36
N PRO A 790 17.66 -24.54 26.44
CA PRO A 790 18.30 -25.59 27.24
C PRO A 790 18.51 -26.91 26.49
N TYR A 791 17.84 -27.12 25.36
CA TYR A 791 17.91 -28.35 24.56
C TYR A 791 18.88 -28.23 23.35
N ALA A 792 19.41 -27.03 23.07
CA ALA A 792 20.30 -26.80 21.92
C ALA A 792 21.52 -27.74 21.88
N HIS A 793 22.07 -28.12 23.05
CA HIS A 793 23.22 -29.04 23.13
C HIS A 793 22.91 -30.47 22.63
N ALA A 794 21.65 -30.91 22.68
CA ALA A 794 21.21 -32.22 22.19
C ALA A 794 20.66 -32.19 20.75
N THR A 795 20.62 -31.01 20.11
CA THR A 795 20.08 -30.82 18.77
C THR A 795 21.06 -31.27 17.68
N ASP A 796 20.68 -32.25 16.85
CA ASP A 796 21.48 -32.61 15.67
C ASP A 796 21.12 -31.71 14.46
N PHE A 797 21.85 -30.61 14.35
CA PHE A 797 21.69 -29.63 13.28
C PHE A 797 21.93 -30.21 11.87
N ARG A 798 22.78 -31.24 11.72
CA ARG A 798 23.17 -31.84 10.43
C ARG A 798 22.16 -32.90 9.98
N GLY A 799 21.78 -33.81 10.88
CA GLY A 799 20.72 -34.78 10.62
C GLY A 799 19.37 -34.11 10.36
N SER A 800 19.10 -32.98 11.04
CA SER A 800 17.91 -32.14 10.76
C SER A 800 17.87 -31.61 9.33
N ALA A 801 18.99 -31.11 8.81
CA ALA A 801 19.06 -30.59 7.44
C ALA A 801 18.83 -31.71 6.41
N ILE A 802 19.45 -32.88 6.62
CA ILE A 802 19.29 -34.05 5.75
C ILE A 802 17.84 -34.58 5.77
N ILE A 803 17.16 -34.56 6.92
CA ILE A 803 15.74 -34.93 7.01
C ILE A 803 14.86 -33.91 6.27
N ALA A 804 15.14 -32.61 6.38
CA ALA A 804 14.40 -31.58 5.64
C ALA A 804 14.57 -31.73 4.12
N GLU A 805 15.80 -31.93 3.64
CA GLU A 805 16.12 -32.16 2.23
C GLU A 805 15.38 -33.39 1.68
N GLU A 806 15.38 -34.51 2.41
CA GLU A 806 14.69 -35.75 1.98
C GLU A 806 13.17 -35.53 1.82
N LEU A 807 12.55 -34.77 2.72
CA LEU A 807 11.12 -34.46 2.68
C LEU A 807 10.74 -33.43 1.59
N GLU A 808 11.70 -32.69 1.05
CA GLU A 808 11.51 -31.67 0.00
C GLU A 808 11.74 -32.21 -1.42
N LYS A 809 12.32 -33.41 -1.56
CA LYS A 809 12.50 -34.10 -2.85
C LYS A 809 11.15 -34.39 -3.52
N THR A 810 10.88 -33.70 -4.63
CA THR A 810 9.70 -33.91 -5.48
C THR A 810 9.77 -35.18 -6.34
N SER A 811 10.95 -35.80 -6.46
CA SER A 811 11.23 -36.96 -7.32
C SER A 811 11.04 -38.30 -6.60
N GLY A 812 9.80 -38.73 -6.36
CA GLY A 812 9.52 -40.05 -5.78
C GLY A 812 8.09 -40.21 -5.27
N ARG A 813 7.84 -41.26 -4.49
CA ARG A 813 6.61 -41.35 -3.66
C ARG A 813 6.89 -40.78 -2.28
N VAL A 814 6.02 -39.88 -1.81
CA VAL A 814 6.12 -39.22 -0.49
C VAL A 814 6.27 -40.24 0.65
N GLU A 815 5.58 -41.38 0.54
CA GLU A 815 5.68 -42.54 1.45
C GLU A 815 7.12 -43.02 1.68
N ILE A 816 7.95 -43.04 0.63
CA ILE A 816 9.31 -43.57 0.67
C ILE A 816 10.24 -42.57 1.37
N HIS A 817 10.15 -41.28 1.00
CA HIS A 817 10.95 -40.22 1.61
C HIS A 817 10.61 -40.05 3.10
N LEU A 818 9.33 -40.17 3.46
CA LEU A 818 8.86 -40.14 4.85
C LEU A 818 9.43 -41.32 5.66
N ASN A 819 9.42 -42.55 5.12
CA ASN A 819 9.96 -43.72 5.81
C ASN A 819 11.49 -43.65 6.01
N GLU A 820 12.23 -43.13 5.03
CA GLU A 820 13.68 -42.90 5.17
C GLU A 820 13.97 -41.79 6.20
N ALA A 821 13.22 -40.68 6.17
CA ALA A 821 13.31 -39.61 7.14
C ALA A 821 13.01 -40.08 8.58
N LEU A 822 11.98 -40.93 8.76
CA LEU A 822 11.65 -41.55 10.05
C LEU A 822 12.71 -42.55 10.51
N THR A 823 13.35 -43.27 9.59
CA THR A 823 14.48 -44.17 9.91
C THR A 823 15.67 -43.35 10.44
N ARG A 824 15.94 -42.19 9.83
CA ARG A 824 16.99 -41.25 10.28
C ARG A 824 16.65 -40.59 11.61
N LEU A 825 15.39 -40.18 11.84
CA LEU A 825 14.90 -39.71 13.14
C LEU A 825 15.14 -40.76 14.24
N ASN A 826 14.71 -42.00 14.02
CA ASN A 826 14.87 -43.07 15.01
C ASN A 826 16.35 -43.38 15.31
N ASN A 827 17.23 -43.30 14.31
CA ASN A 827 18.67 -43.46 14.52
C ASN A 827 19.32 -42.29 15.26
N MET A 828 18.81 -41.06 15.09
CA MET A 828 19.22 -39.87 15.85
C MET A 828 18.80 -39.99 17.32
N ARG A 829 17.55 -40.38 17.59
CA ARG A 829 17.04 -40.60 18.96
C ARG A 829 17.82 -41.70 19.68
N ARG A 830 18.23 -42.75 18.97
CA ARG A 830 19.11 -43.82 19.49
C ARG A 830 20.51 -43.37 19.89
N THR A 831 21.02 -42.25 19.36
CA THR A 831 22.32 -41.67 19.78
C THR A 831 22.16 -40.59 20.86
N GLY A 832 20.97 -40.42 21.44
CA GLY A 832 20.69 -39.42 22.48
C GLY A 832 20.59 -37.99 21.94
N ARG A 833 20.22 -37.82 20.67
CA ARG A 833 20.02 -36.52 20.01
C ARG A 833 18.61 -36.39 19.45
N HIS A 834 18.15 -35.17 19.28
CA HIS A 834 16.86 -34.83 18.67
C HIS A 834 17.04 -33.84 17.51
N PRO A 835 16.08 -33.72 16.57
CA PRO A 835 16.17 -32.73 15.51
C PRO A 835 15.71 -31.35 15.99
N ARG A 836 15.91 -30.33 15.13
CA ARG A 836 15.32 -28.98 15.31
C ARG A 836 13.78 -29.06 15.31
N TYR A 837 13.13 -28.17 16.07
CA TYR A 837 11.66 -28.02 16.12
C TYR A 837 10.99 -27.97 14.73
N ILE A 838 11.52 -27.17 13.80
CA ILE A 838 10.98 -27.04 12.43
C ILE A 838 11.06 -28.35 11.63
N THR A 839 11.96 -29.26 11.97
CA THR A 839 12.05 -30.59 11.34
C THR A 839 10.88 -31.47 11.79
N TYR A 840 10.45 -31.39 13.07
CA TYR A 840 9.24 -32.04 13.55
C TYR A 840 8.00 -31.50 12.82
N ALA A 841 7.89 -30.18 12.64
CA ALA A 841 6.82 -29.55 11.86
C ALA A 841 6.78 -30.06 10.40
N LYS A 842 7.93 -30.17 9.72
CA LYS A 842 8.04 -30.74 8.36
C LYS A 842 7.64 -32.23 8.32
N LEU A 843 8.05 -33.03 9.30
CA LEU A 843 7.67 -34.45 9.43
C LEU A 843 6.16 -34.64 9.63
N ILE A 844 5.54 -33.86 10.53
CA ILE A 844 4.09 -33.85 10.76
C ILE A 844 3.35 -33.47 9.46
N THR A 845 3.81 -32.42 8.78
CA THR A 845 3.26 -31.98 7.49
C THR A 845 3.33 -33.10 6.44
N ALA A 846 4.44 -33.84 6.38
CA ALA A 846 4.62 -34.96 5.46
C ALA A 846 3.75 -36.19 5.81
N ALA A 847 3.56 -36.50 7.10
CA ALA A 847 2.63 -37.54 7.55
C ALA A 847 1.16 -37.22 7.24
N SER A 848 0.78 -35.94 7.26
CA SER A 848 -0.56 -35.51 6.80
C SER A 848 -0.77 -35.76 5.31
N LYS A 849 0.28 -35.52 4.48
CA LYS A 849 0.25 -35.76 3.02
C LYS A 849 0.15 -37.24 2.64
N THR A 850 0.52 -38.16 3.52
CA THR A 850 0.33 -39.61 3.33
C THR A 850 -0.98 -40.14 3.94
N GLY A 851 -1.83 -39.27 4.50
CA GLY A 851 -3.13 -39.64 5.05
C GLY A 851 -3.08 -40.25 6.46
N SER A 852 -1.93 -40.24 7.14
CA SER A 852 -1.72 -41.00 8.37
C SER A 852 -1.80 -40.15 9.64
N MET A 853 -3.01 -39.99 10.18
CA MET A 853 -3.26 -39.30 11.45
C MET A 853 -2.47 -39.90 12.64
N PRO A 854 -2.37 -41.23 12.83
CA PRO A 854 -1.62 -41.81 13.96
C PRO A 854 -0.13 -41.47 13.88
N LEU A 855 0.44 -41.49 12.67
CA LEU A 855 1.86 -41.17 12.48
C LEU A 855 2.17 -39.71 12.80
N ALA A 856 1.28 -38.78 12.47
CA ALA A 856 1.42 -37.37 12.88
C ALA A 856 1.41 -37.22 14.42
N HIS A 857 0.51 -37.96 15.10
CA HIS A 857 0.48 -38.00 16.57
C HIS A 857 1.75 -38.62 17.16
N ASP A 858 2.25 -39.71 16.59
CA ASP A 858 3.49 -40.36 17.05
C ASP A 858 4.69 -39.40 16.93
N ILE A 859 4.79 -38.65 15.83
CA ILE A 859 5.85 -37.63 15.63
C ILE A 859 5.70 -36.48 16.65
N HIS A 860 4.48 -36.01 16.91
CA HIS A 860 4.20 -35.00 17.93
C HIS A 860 4.51 -35.49 19.36
N ASN A 861 4.22 -36.76 19.67
CA ASN A 861 4.55 -37.39 20.94
C ASN A 861 6.06 -37.59 21.11
N MET A 862 6.78 -37.91 20.03
CA MET A 862 8.25 -37.93 20.00
C MET A 862 8.84 -36.54 20.26
N ALA A 863 8.26 -35.48 19.69
CA ALA A 863 8.66 -34.11 20.01
C ALA A 863 8.43 -33.78 21.50
N ARG A 864 7.25 -34.14 22.06
CA ARG A 864 6.95 -33.93 23.50
C ARG A 864 7.87 -34.72 24.44
N SER A 865 8.38 -35.89 24.03
CA SER A 865 9.34 -36.67 24.84
C SER A 865 10.77 -36.16 24.76
N ASP A 866 11.17 -35.65 23.59
CA ASP A 866 12.57 -35.28 23.31
C ASP A 866 12.88 -33.84 23.68
N VAL A 867 11.90 -32.95 23.54
CA VAL A 867 12.04 -31.51 23.77
C VAL A 867 10.83 -30.99 24.54
N PRO A 868 10.72 -31.27 25.86
CA PRO A 868 9.56 -30.89 26.65
C PRO A 868 9.21 -29.40 26.56
N LEU A 869 7.92 -29.09 26.63
CA LEU A 869 7.43 -27.71 26.67
C LEU A 869 7.70 -27.10 28.05
N ASP A 870 8.73 -26.25 28.14
CA ASP A 870 8.98 -25.39 29.29
C ASP A 870 8.61 -23.93 28.94
N MET A 871 7.65 -23.37 29.67
CA MET A 871 7.16 -22.00 29.43
C MET A 871 8.12 -20.91 29.92
N ASN A 872 9.16 -21.26 30.68
CA ASN A 872 10.16 -20.29 31.18
C ASN A 872 11.17 -19.86 30.10
N PHE A 873 11.30 -20.60 28.99
CA PHE A 873 12.29 -20.35 27.95
C PHE A 873 11.64 -19.91 26.63
N THR A 874 11.83 -18.64 26.26
CA THR A 874 11.25 -18.03 25.06
C THR A 874 11.63 -18.76 23.76
N ALA A 875 12.84 -19.31 23.67
CA ALA A 875 13.27 -20.12 22.53
C ALA A 875 12.47 -21.44 22.38
N VAL A 876 12.22 -22.14 23.50
CA VAL A 876 11.43 -23.39 23.54
C VAL A 876 9.98 -23.10 23.16
N LYS A 877 9.42 -22.00 23.65
CA LYS A 877 8.10 -21.49 23.30
C LYS A 877 7.96 -21.29 21.78
N TYR A 878 8.85 -20.53 21.15
CA TYR A 878 8.82 -20.32 19.69
C TYR A 878 8.99 -21.61 18.88
N GLY A 879 9.83 -22.54 19.36
CA GLY A 879 9.98 -23.86 18.76
C GLY A 879 8.67 -24.66 18.77
N TRP A 880 7.94 -24.64 19.87
CA TRP A 880 6.65 -25.33 20.02
C TRP A 880 5.52 -24.72 19.17
N VAL A 881 5.49 -23.40 18.95
CA VAL A 881 4.52 -22.76 18.03
C VAL A 881 4.59 -23.36 16.62
N SER A 882 5.80 -23.61 16.09
CA SER A 882 5.97 -24.22 14.76
C SER A 882 5.44 -25.65 14.68
N ILE A 883 5.55 -26.42 15.77
CA ILE A 883 5.07 -27.80 15.86
C ILE A 883 3.53 -27.83 15.98
N LEU A 884 2.95 -26.94 16.79
CA LEU A 884 1.50 -26.84 16.97
C LEU A 884 0.78 -26.33 15.71
N ASP A 885 1.33 -25.32 15.01
CA ASP A 885 0.77 -24.84 13.74
C ASP A 885 0.73 -25.97 12.69
N ALA A 886 1.81 -26.77 12.61
CA ALA A 886 1.85 -27.95 11.76
C ALA A 886 0.85 -29.04 12.18
N MET A 887 0.56 -29.21 13.47
CA MET A 887 -0.50 -30.12 13.94
C MET A 887 -1.90 -29.62 13.58
N VAL A 888 -2.18 -28.31 13.73
CA VAL A 888 -3.47 -27.73 13.28
C VAL A 888 -3.63 -27.92 11.77
N ALA A 889 -2.60 -27.60 10.99
CA ALA A 889 -2.58 -27.83 9.54
C ALA A 889 -2.79 -29.30 9.15
N ALA A 890 -2.14 -30.24 9.84
CA ALA A 890 -2.29 -31.68 9.62
C ALA A 890 -3.69 -32.19 9.99
N CYS A 891 -4.29 -31.69 11.07
CA CYS A 891 -5.65 -32.04 11.46
C CYS A 891 -6.67 -31.57 10.41
N LEU A 892 -6.47 -30.36 9.85
CA LEU A 892 -7.33 -29.82 8.80
C LEU A 892 -7.22 -30.56 7.46
N THR A 893 -6.01 -30.94 7.03
CA THR A 893 -5.84 -31.72 5.77
C THR A 893 -6.39 -33.14 5.88
N LEU A 894 -6.41 -33.72 7.09
CA LEU A 894 -7.00 -35.03 7.39
C LEU A 894 -8.49 -34.97 7.76
N GLY A 895 -9.06 -33.77 7.92
CA GLY A 895 -10.50 -33.52 8.13
C GLY A 895 -10.97 -33.45 9.59
N ASP A 896 -10.10 -33.63 10.58
CA ASP A 896 -10.47 -33.53 12.00
C ASP A 896 -10.45 -32.07 12.48
N ARG A 897 -11.61 -31.40 12.35
CA ARG A 897 -11.81 -30.04 12.86
C ARG A 897 -11.85 -29.95 14.39
N GLN A 898 -12.22 -31.01 15.11
CA GLN A 898 -12.32 -30.94 16.57
C GLN A 898 -10.94 -30.93 17.20
N LEU A 899 -10.06 -31.81 16.72
CA LEU A 899 -8.66 -31.86 17.12
C LEU A 899 -7.88 -30.62 16.63
N ALA A 900 -8.15 -30.13 15.42
CA ALA A 900 -7.59 -28.87 14.93
C ALA A 900 -7.92 -27.69 15.87
N ALA A 901 -9.16 -27.62 16.38
CA ALA A 901 -9.56 -26.58 17.33
C ALA A 901 -8.89 -26.73 18.72
N GLN A 902 -8.60 -27.95 19.16
CA GLN A 902 -7.86 -28.19 20.41
C GLN A 902 -6.41 -27.70 20.31
N TYR A 903 -5.69 -28.07 19.25
CA TYR A 903 -4.31 -27.58 19.04
C TYR A 903 -4.24 -26.08 18.75
N HIS A 904 -5.27 -25.51 18.11
CA HIS A 904 -5.43 -24.06 17.96
C HIS A 904 -5.55 -23.39 19.33
N GLN A 905 -6.38 -23.92 20.23
CA GLN A 905 -6.50 -23.39 21.58
C GLN A 905 -5.21 -23.56 22.40
N GLU A 906 -4.48 -24.67 22.25
CA GLU A 906 -3.16 -24.87 22.87
C GLU A 906 -2.16 -23.80 22.40
N LEU A 907 -2.13 -23.50 21.09
CA LEU A 907 -1.29 -22.45 20.49
C LEU A 907 -1.69 -21.05 21.02
N LEU A 908 -2.98 -20.75 21.15
CA LEU A 908 -3.47 -19.52 21.80
C LEU A 908 -3.10 -19.42 23.29
N THR A 909 -3.06 -20.54 24.04
CA THR A 909 -2.60 -20.51 25.44
C THR A 909 -1.10 -20.24 25.59
N LEU A 910 -0.30 -20.39 24.52
CA LEU A 910 1.07 -19.88 24.47
C LEU A 910 1.14 -18.37 24.18
N GLY A 911 0.03 -17.70 23.85
CA GLY A 911 0.04 -16.30 23.43
C GLY A 911 0.67 -16.14 22.05
N SER A 912 0.21 -16.94 21.09
CA SER A 912 0.54 -16.85 19.67
C SER A 912 -0.70 -17.27 18.85
N ALA A 913 -0.75 -16.90 17.58
CA ALA A 913 -1.84 -17.28 16.68
C ALA A 913 -1.36 -18.24 15.57
N PRO A 914 -2.22 -19.11 15.01
CA PRO A 914 -1.85 -19.97 13.88
C PRO A 914 -1.43 -19.17 12.65
N SER A 915 -0.62 -19.77 11.76
CA SER A 915 -0.14 -19.05 10.59
C SER A 915 -1.25 -18.75 9.58
N ALA A 916 -1.10 -17.69 8.79
CA ALA A 916 -2.02 -17.36 7.69
C ALA A 916 -2.19 -18.52 6.69
N ASN A 917 -1.20 -19.40 6.57
CA ASN A 917 -1.30 -20.64 5.80
C ASN A 917 -2.27 -21.63 6.43
N THR A 918 -2.23 -21.81 7.75
CA THR A 918 -3.17 -22.62 8.52
C THR A 918 -4.59 -22.04 8.46
N PHE A 919 -4.78 -20.72 8.52
CA PHE A 919 -6.07 -20.08 8.24
C PHE A 919 -6.55 -20.29 6.79
N GLY A 920 -5.64 -20.23 5.81
CA GLY A 920 -5.96 -20.60 4.43
C GLY A 920 -6.35 -22.07 4.27
N LEU A 921 -5.78 -22.98 5.09
CA LEU A 921 -6.21 -24.37 5.21
C LEU A 921 -7.59 -24.48 5.88
N TYR A 922 -7.89 -23.73 6.94
CA TYR A 922 -9.23 -23.69 7.53
C TYR A 922 -10.28 -23.36 6.46
N ILE A 923 -10.06 -22.31 5.66
CA ILE A 923 -10.97 -21.87 4.58
C ILE A 923 -11.03 -22.89 3.43
N THR A 924 -9.91 -23.33 2.87
CA THR A 924 -9.92 -24.26 1.72
C THR A 924 -10.53 -25.61 2.05
N THR A 925 -10.33 -26.11 3.27
CA THR A 925 -10.92 -27.36 3.78
C THR A 925 -12.37 -27.22 4.25
N LEU A 926 -13.05 -26.08 4.10
CA LEU A 926 -14.51 -25.92 4.40
C LEU A 926 -15.41 -26.75 3.45
N LYS A 927 -14.86 -27.70 2.70
CA LYS A 927 -15.57 -28.44 1.65
C LYS A 927 -16.22 -29.71 2.22
N GLU A 928 -17.36 -30.09 1.66
CA GLU A 928 -18.03 -31.41 1.81
C GLU A 928 -18.55 -31.83 3.19
N SER A 929 -18.14 -31.21 4.30
CA SER A 929 -18.66 -31.52 5.64
C SER A 929 -20.18 -31.36 5.76
N THR A 930 -20.78 -30.37 5.08
CA THR A 930 -22.22 -30.12 5.07
C THR A 930 -22.67 -29.50 3.74
N LYS A 931 -23.66 -30.10 3.06
CA LYS A 931 -24.34 -29.46 1.90
C LYS A 931 -25.43 -28.46 2.34
N THR A 932 -25.30 -27.89 3.54
CA THR A 932 -26.40 -27.25 4.30
C THR A 932 -26.01 -25.92 4.96
N PHE A 933 -24.81 -25.39 4.71
CA PHE A 933 -24.32 -24.11 5.25
C PHE A 933 -23.70 -23.25 4.16
N ASP A 934 -23.65 -21.93 4.38
CA ASP A 934 -22.97 -21.00 3.48
C ASP A 934 -21.45 -21.05 3.68
N GLU A 935 -20.76 -21.79 2.81
CA GLU A 935 -19.30 -21.89 2.78
C GLU A 935 -18.61 -20.51 2.64
N ALA A 936 -19.28 -19.48 2.12
CA ALA A 936 -18.71 -18.15 1.96
C ALA A 936 -18.79 -17.32 3.25
N THR A 937 -19.92 -17.32 3.95
CA THR A 937 -20.03 -16.65 5.27
C THR A 937 -19.15 -17.30 6.33
N GLU A 938 -18.99 -18.63 6.32
CA GLU A 938 -18.00 -19.27 7.21
C GLU A 938 -16.55 -18.95 6.81
N ALA A 939 -16.23 -18.81 5.52
CA ALA A 939 -14.91 -18.35 5.08
C ALA A 939 -14.60 -16.92 5.57
N LEU A 940 -15.59 -16.02 5.54
CA LEU A 940 -15.48 -14.65 6.06
C LEU A 940 -15.23 -14.64 7.58
N LYS A 941 -15.98 -15.43 8.35
CA LYS A 941 -15.75 -15.57 9.80
C LYS A 941 -14.33 -16.06 10.12
N VAL A 942 -13.82 -17.04 9.36
CA VAL A 942 -12.45 -17.54 9.53
C VAL A 942 -11.40 -16.49 9.15
N PHE A 943 -11.65 -15.67 8.13
CA PHE A 943 -10.76 -14.56 7.76
C PHE A 943 -10.74 -13.45 8.80
N HIS A 944 -11.90 -12.94 9.22
CA HIS A 944 -11.99 -11.93 10.28
C HIS A 944 -11.43 -12.43 11.62
N ARG A 945 -11.56 -13.74 11.91
CA ARG A 945 -10.91 -14.36 13.07
C ARG A 945 -9.37 -14.32 12.97
N ALA A 946 -8.79 -14.57 11.79
CA ALA A 946 -7.35 -14.45 11.60
C ALA A 946 -6.86 -13.02 11.89
N VAL A 947 -7.56 -12.01 11.35
CA VAL A 947 -7.26 -10.59 11.59
C VAL A 947 -7.41 -10.22 13.07
N ALA A 948 -8.48 -10.67 13.73
CA ALA A 948 -8.73 -10.42 15.15
C ALA A 948 -7.73 -11.14 16.09
N GLU A 949 -7.10 -12.22 15.65
CA GLU A 949 -6.00 -12.90 16.35
C GLU A 949 -4.62 -12.34 15.97
N GLY A 950 -4.56 -11.21 15.23
CA GLY A 950 -3.33 -10.50 14.91
C GLY A 950 -2.51 -11.10 13.76
N VAL A 951 -3.11 -11.94 12.91
CA VAL A 951 -2.42 -12.64 11.82
C VAL A 951 -2.46 -11.80 10.53
N GLU A 952 -1.29 -11.35 10.07
CA GLU A 952 -1.13 -10.69 8.77
C GLU A 952 -1.62 -11.57 7.61
N PRO A 953 -2.64 -11.15 6.83
CA PRO A 953 -3.21 -12.01 5.80
C PRO A 953 -2.29 -12.19 4.58
N THR A 954 -1.79 -13.40 4.35
CA THR A 954 -0.96 -13.70 3.17
C THR A 954 -1.78 -13.80 1.89
N SER A 955 -1.10 -13.71 0.73
CA SER A 955 -1.75 -13.88 -0.58
C SER A 955 -2.43 -15.24 -0.75
N PHE A 956 -2.00 -16.29 -0.03
CA PHE A 956 -2.71 -17.57 0.02
C PHE A 956 -4.04 -17.48 0.76
N LEU A 957 -4.11 -16.73 1.86
CA LEU A 957 -5.33 -16.53 2.65
C LEU A 957 -6.38 -15.72 1.85
N TYR A 958 -5.98 -14.62 1.20
CA TYR A 958 -6.86 -13.89 0.28
C TYR A 958 -7.34 -14.77 -0.89
N ASN A 959 -6.43 -15.52 -1.54
CA ASN A 959 -6.80 -16.43 -2.63
C ASN A 959 -7.78 -17.53 -2.18
N ALA A 960 -7.68 -17.99 -0.92
CA ALA A 960 -8.62 -18.96 -0.34
C ALA A 960 -10.01 -18.34 -0.11
N LEU A 961 -10.08 -17.12 0.43
CA LEU A 961 -11.33 -16.38 0.66
C LEU A 961 -12.02 -15.98 -0.65
N ILE A 962 -11.32 -15.28 -1.54
CA ILE A 962 -11.82 -14.87 -2.88
C ILE A 962 -12.22 -16.12 -3.68
N GLY A 963 -11.42 -17.19 -3.58
CA GLY A 963 -11.73 -18.49 -4.17
C GLY A 963 -12.93 -19.22 -3.57
N LYS A 964 -13.51 -18.77 -2.44
CA LYS A 964 -14.79 -19.24 -1.88
C LYS A 964 -15.93 -18.29 -2.25
N LEU A 965 -15.76 -16.97 -2.04
CA LEU A 965 -16.72 -15.93 -2.42
C LEU A 965 -17.12 -16.01 -3.91
N GLY A 966 -16.13 -16.17 -4.81
CA GLY A 966 -16.36 -16.32 -6.25
C GLY A 966 -17.06 -17.63 -6.65
N LYS A 967 -17.06 -18.66 -5.80
CA LYS A 967 -17.89 -19.86 -6.00
C LYS A 967 -19.34 -19.60 -5.59
N ALA A 968 -19.56 -18.79 -4.55
CA ALA A 968 -20.88 -18.32 -4.12
C ALA A 968 -21.44 -17.16 -4.98
N ARG A 969 -20.70 -16.69 -6.00
CA ARG A 969 -21.03 -15.54 -6.86
C ARG A 969 -21.13 -14.20 -6.11
N ARG A 970 -20.48 -14.08 -4.95
CA ARG A 970 -20.37 -12.84 -4.17
C ARG A 970 -19.23 -11.98 -4.71
N ILE A 971 -19.46 -11.30 -5.83
CA ILE A 971 -18.42 -10.62 -6.61
C ILE A 971 -17.98 -9.30 -5.97
N ASP A 972 -18.91 -8.55 -5.39
CA ASP A 972 -18.61 -7.27 -4.75
C ASP A 972 -17.64 -7.49 -3.56
N ASP A 973 -17.89 -8.54 -2.77
CA ASP A 973 -16.95 -9.00 -1.73
C ASP A 973 -15.60 -9.45 -2.35
N CYS A 974 -15.59 -10.21 -3.45
CA CYS A 974 -14.33 -10.59 -4.13
C CYS A 974 -13.49 -9.38 -4.54
N LEU A 975 -14.13 -8.31 -5.03
CA LEU A 975 -13.46 -7.08 -5.45
C LEU A 975 -13.03 -6.24 -4.25
N ALA A 976 -13.84 -6.19 -3.18
CA ALA A 976 -13.48 -5.54 -1.92
C ALA A 976 -12.24 -6.17 -1.28
N TYR A 977 -12.22 -7.48 -1.05
CA TYR A 977 -11.05 -8.18 -0.50
C TYR A 977 -9.83 -8.15 -1.43
N PHE A 978 -10.02 -7.95 -2.73
CA PHE A 978 -8.92 -7.73 -3.67
C PHE A 978 -8.34 -6.31 -3.60
N ALA A 979 -9.18 -5.30 -3.36
CA ALA A 979 -8.73 -3.95 -3.08
C ALA A 979 -8.02 -3.87 -1.71
N GLU A 980 -8.58 -4.51 -0.67
CA GLU A 980 -7.96 -4.67 0.65
C GLU A 980 -6.59 -5.36 0.56
N MET A 981 -6.49 -6.45 -0.21
CA MET A 981 -5.23 -7.14 -0.49
C MET A 981 -4.16 -6.20 -1.09
N ARG A 982 -4.55 -5.28 -2.00
CA ARG A 982 -3.63 -4.27 -2.56
C ARG A 982 -3.27 -3.20 -1.54
N ALA A 983 -4.24 -2.68 -0.77
CA ALA A 983 -4.03 -1.65 0.24
C ALA A 983 -3.08 -2.13 1.36
N ASN A 984 -3.24 -3.38 1.81
CA ASN A 984 -2.36 -4.05 2.77
C ASN A 984 -0.99 -4.46 2.17
N ASN A 985 -0.60 -3.90 1.02
CA ASN A 985 0.65 -4.16 0.30
C ASN A 985 0.89 -5.63 -0.12
N VAL A 986 -0.11 -6.51 0.00
CA VAL A 986 0.00 -7.94 -0.31
C VAL A 986 -0.12 -8.16 -1.81
N ARG A 987 1.02 -8.14 -2.52
CA ARG A 987 1.08 -8.18 -3.99
C ARG A 987 0.23 -9.32 -4.60
N PRO A 988 -0.75 -9.01 -5.47
CA PRO A 988 -1.49 -10.00 -6.26
C PRO A 988 -0.60 -10.96 -7.04
N THR A 989 -1.08 -12.20 -7.22
CA THR A 989 -0.35 -13.28 -7.91
C THR A 989 -1.12 -13.76 -9.14
N SER A 990 -0.47 -14.51 -10.05
CA SER A 990 -1.21 -15.13 -11.18
C SER A 990 -2.24 -16.20 -10.74
N VAL A 991 -2.24 -16.61 -9.46
CA VAL A 991 -3.35 -17.36 -8.85
C VAL A 991 -4.51 -16.43 -8.48
N THR A 992 -4.22 -15.26 -7.91
CA THR A 992 -5.20 -14.22 -7.52
C THR A 992 -6.04 -13.77 -8.72
N TYR A 993 -5.38 -13.36 -9.82
CA TYR A 993 -6.08 -13.03 -11.06
C TYR A 993 -6.85 -14.22 -11.64
N GLY A 994 -6.25 -15.42 -11.61
CA GLY A 994 -6.94 -16.65 -12.02
C GLY A 994 -8.20 -16.96 -11.21
N THR A 995 -8.26 -16.60 -9.93
CA THR A 995 -9.48 -16.70 -9.11
C THR A 995 -10.49 -15.60 -9.40
N ILE A 996 -10.05 -14.38 -9.68
CA ILE A 996 -10.93 -13.21 -9.92
C ILE A 996 -11.55 -13.26 -11.32
N VAL A 997 -10.78 -13.53 -12.37
CA VAL A 997 -11.28 -13.75 -13.73
C VAL A 997 -12.32 -14.89 -13.74
N ASN A 998 -12.05 -16.01 -13.06
CA ASN A 998 -13.00 -17.11 -12.91
C ASN A 998 -14.28 -16.68 -12.15
N ALA A 999 -14.17 -15.79 -11.16
CA ALA A 999 -15.34 -15.23 -10.46
C ALA A 999 -16.18 -14.32 -11.37
N LEU A 1000 -15.55 -13.38 -12.09
CA LEU A 1000 -16.22 -12.45 -13.02
C LEU A 1000 -16.92 -13.20 -14.17
N CYS A 1001 -16.23 -14.18 -14.78
CA CYS A 1001 -16.80 -15.09 -15.78
C CYS A 1001 -18.04 -15.89 -15.28
N ARG A 1002 -18.22 -16.09 -13.96
CA ARG A 1002 -19.40 -16.77 -13.39
C ARG A 1002 -20.63 -15.89 -13.22
N VAL A 1003 -20.44 -14.56 -13.25
CA VAL A 1003 -21.52 -13.56 -13.17
C VAL A 1003 -21.76 -12.88 -14.53
N SER A 1004 -20.88 -13.13 -15.51
CA SER A 1004 -20.97 -12.64 -16.89
C SER A 1004 -20.61 -11.17 -17.08
N ASP A 1005 -19.78 -10.64 -16.19
CA ASP A 1005 -19.14 -9.35 -16.41
C ASP A 1005 -17.95 -9.51 -17.37
N GLU A 1006 -18.23 -9.32 -18.66
CA GLU A 1006 -17.25 -9.43 -19.73
C GLU A 1006 -16.16 -8.36 -19.63
N ARG A 1007 -16.51 -7.12 -19.31
CA ARG A 1007 -15.57 -5.99 -19.34
C ARG A 1007 -14.55 -6.11 -18.22
N PHE A 1008 -15.01 -6.27 -16.98
CA PHE A 1008 -14.10 -6.45 -15.86
C PHE A 1008 -13.32 -7.77 -15.96
N ALA A 1009 -13.87 -8.84 -16.56
CA ALA A 1009 -13.11 -10.06 -16.81
C ALA A 1009 -11.98 -9.85 -17.85
N GLU A 1010 -12.23 -9.09 -18.91
CA GLU A 1010 -11.20 -8.73 -19.90
C GLU A 1010 -10.16 -7.77 -19.29
N GLU A 1011 -10.57 -6.69 -18.61
CA GLU A 1011 -9.67 -5.75 -17.92
C GLU A 1011 -8.76 -6.44 -16.90
N MET A 1012 -9.30 -7.31 -16.03
CA MET A 1012 -8.51 -8.08 -15.05
C MET A 1012 -7.61 -9.13 -15.70
N PHE A 1013 -7.92 -9.58 -16.92
CA PHE A 1013 -7.07 -10.48 -17.70
C PHE A 1013 -5.91 -9.74 -18.37
N GLU A 1014 -6.14 -8.52 -18.87
CA GLU A 1014 -5.10 -7.68 -19.45
C GLU A 1014 -4.18 -7.10 -18.36
N GLU A 1015 -4.73 -6.68 -17.22
CA GLU A 1015 -3.92 -6.29 -16.06
C GLU A 1015 -3.02 -7.47 -15.62
N MET A 1016 -3.58 -8.67 -15.50
CA MET A 1016 -2.83 -9.90 -15.20
C MET A 1016 -1.67 -10.15 -16.19
N GLU A 1017 -1.90 -9.99 -17.50
CA GLU A 1017 -0.87 -10.17 -18.53
C GLU A 1017 0.17 -9.05 -18.57
N SER A 1018 -0.14 -7.87 -18.05
CA SER A 1018 0.78 -6.74 -17.99
C SER A 1018 1.79 -6.82 -16.84
N MET A 1019 1.50 -7.61 -15.79
CA MET A 1019 2.32 -7.59 -14.57
C MET A 1019 3.69 -8.26 -14.74
N PRO A 1020 4.79 -7.66 -14.24
CA PRO A 1020 6.15 -8.18 -14.41
C PRO A 1020 6.38 -9.54 -13.74
N ASN A 1021 5.59 -9.87 -12.70
CA ASN A 1021 5.64 -11.18 -12.03
C ASN A 1021 4.62 -12.20 -12.62
N TYR A 1022 4.12 -11.98 -13.85
CA TYR A 1022 3.18 -12.87 -14.50
C TYR A 1022 3.82 -14.22 -14.85
N LYS A 1023 3.61 -15.22 -14.00
CA LYS A 1023 3.95 -16.62 -14.30
C LYS A 1023 2.84 -17.25 -15.14
N PRO A 1024 3.07 -17.60 -16.43
CA PRO A 1024 2.02 -18.06 -17.33
C PRO A 1024 1.34 -19.35 -16.84
N ARG A 1025 0.01 -19.42 -16.95
CA ARG A 1025 -0.80 -20.57 -16.51
C ARG A 1025 -1.96 -20.82 -17.48
N PRO A 1026 -2.33 -22.08 -17.77
CA PRO A 1026 -3.52 -22.38 -18.58
C PRO A 1026 -4.87 -21.97 -17.97
N ALA A 1027 -4.97 -21.88 -16.63
CA ALA A 1027 -6.26 -21.76 -15.95
C ALA A 1027 -7.04 -20.45 -16.23
N PRO A 1028 -6.43 -19.26 -16.27
CA PRO A 1028 -7.12 -18.03 -16.70
C PRO A 1028 -7.62 -18.12 -18.15
N TYR A 1029 -6.78 -18.58 -19.09
CA TYR A 1029 -7.18 -18.73 -20.51
C TYR A 1029 -8.33 -19.70 -20.67
N ASN A 1030 -8.26 -20.88 -20.02
CA ASN A 1030 -9.38 -21.83 -20.01
C ASN A 1030 -10.65 -21.20 -19.43
N SER A 1031 -10.55 -20.26 -18.46
CA SER A 1031 -11.71 -19.57 -17.88
C SER A 1031 -12.34 -18.56 -18.86
N MET A 1032 -11.55 -17.81 -19.63
CA MET A 1032 -12.05 -16.92 -20.70
C MET A 1032 -12.62 -17.73 -21.87
N ILE A 1033 -11.91 -18.76 -22.33
CA ILE A 1033 -12.37 -19.68 -23.38
C ILE A 1033 -13.70 -20.34 -22.98
N GLN A 1034 -13.81 -20.85 -21.74
CA GLN A 1034 -15.04 -21.46 -21.23
C GLN A 1034 -16.18 -20.45 -21.09
N TYR A 1035 -15.88 -19.18 -20.79
CA TYR A 1035 -16.87 -18.11 -20.71
C TYR A 1035 -17.44 -17.74 -22.07
N PHE A 1036 -16.59 -17.44 -23.05
CA PHE A 1036 -17.02 -17.10 -24.42
C PHE A 1036 -17.73 -18.27 -25.10
N LEU A 1037 -17.31 -19.50 -24.84
CA LEU A 1037 -18.01 -20.72 -25.25
C LEU A 1037 -19.43 -20.82 -24.67
N ASN A 1038 -19.56 -20.90 -23.34
CA ASN A 1038 -20.82 -21.32 -22.70
C ASN A 1038 -21.82 -20.17 -22.47
N THR A 1039 -21.38 -18.92 -22.49
CA THR A 1039 -22.17 -17.77 -21.99
C THR A 1039 -22.44 -16.71 -23.05
N LYS A 1040 -21.52 -16.55 -24.01
CA LYS A 1040 -21.63 -15.55 -25.09
C LYS A 1040 -21.85 -16.17 -26.47
N GLY A 1041 -21.29 -17.36 -26.71
CA GLY A 1041 -21.34 -18.05 -28.00
C GLY A 1041 -20.35 -17.54 -29.05
N ASP A 1042 -19.30 -16.81 -28.65
CA ASP A 1042 -18.34 -16.22 -29.59
C ASP A 1042 -17.13 -17.12 -29.86
N ILE A 1043 -17.17 -17.81 -31.00
CA ILE A 1043 -16.08 -18.68 -31.47
C ILE A 1043 -14.80 -17.89 -31.83
N ASN A 1044 -14.90 -16.61 -32.21
CA ASN A 1044 -13.74 -15.80 -32.59
C ASN A 1044 -12.93 -15.43 -31.35
N LYS A 1045 -13.60 -14.97 -30.27
CA LYS A 1045 -12.92 -14.75 -28.98
C LYS A 1045 -12.36 -16.05 -28.39
N VAL A 1046 -13.06 -17.19 -28.51
CA VAL A 1046 -12.53 -18.51 -28.11
C VAL A 1046 -11.20 -18.83 -28.82
N LEU A 1047 -11.14 -18.64 -30.15
CA LEU A 1047 -9.92 -18.90 -30.93
C LEU A 1047 -8.82 -17.88 -30.60
N ALA A 1048 -9.15 -16.58 -30.49
CA ALA A 1048 -8.20 -15.53 -30.14
C ALA A 1048 -7.51 -15.77 -28.78
N TYR A 1049 -8.26 -16.21 -27.74
CA TYR A 1049 -7.65 -16.58 -26.46
C TYR A 1049 -6.80 -17.86 -26.54
N TYR A 1050 -7.12 -18.80 -27.44
CA TYR A 1050 -6.27 -19.97 -27.67
C TYR A 1050 -4.98 -19.63 -28.43
N GLU A 1051 -5.06 -18.77 -29.45
CA GLU A 1051 -3.88 -18.26 -30.17
C GLU A 1051 -2.99 -17.41 -29.26
N ARG A 1052 -3.58 -16.55 -28.40
CA ARG A 1052 -2.87 -15.78 -27.35
C ARG A 1052 -2.18 -16.73 -26.35
N MET A 1053 -2.83 -17.82 -25.96
CA MET A 1053 -2.25 -18.87 -25.11
C MET A 1053 -1.03 -19.55 -25.77
N GLN A 1054 -1.13 -19.90 -27.06
CA GLN A 1054 -0.03 -20.49 -27.83
C GLN A 1054 1.13 -19.50 -28.03
N ALA A 1055 0.84 -18.24 -28.37
CA ALA A 1055 1.85 -17.19 -28.59
C ALA A 1055 2.68 -16.89 -27.33
N ARG A 1056 2.08 -17.03 -26.14
CA ARG A 1056 2.76 -16.95 -24.84
C ARG A 1056 3.46 -18.26 -24.42
N ASN A 1057 3.65 -19.22 -25.34
CA ASN A 1057 4.26 -20.54 -25.14
C ASN A 1057 3.58 -21.42 -24.07
N ILE A 1058 2.30 -21.18 -23.76
CA ILE A 1058 1.58 -21.92 -22.72
C ILE A 1058 1.01 -23.20 -23.31
N GLN A 1059 1.51 -24.35 -22.85
CA GLN A 1059 1.10 -25.66 -23.36
C GLN A 1059 -0.41 -25.91 -23.15
N PRO A 1060 -1.18 -26.19 -24.22
CA PRO A 1060 -2.60 -26.53 -24.11
C PRO A 1060 -2.84 -27.77 -23.26
N THR A 1061 -3.87 -27.70 -22.40
CA THR A 1061 -4.24 -28.81 -21.52
C THR A 1061 -5.33 -29.68 -22.15
N MET A 1062 -5.51 -30.90 -21.63
CA MET A 1062 -6.67 -31.76 -21.92
C MET A 1062 -8.00 -30.97 -21.86
N HIS A 1063 -8.16 -30.12 -20.84
CA HIS A 1063 -9.35 -29.27 -20.71
C HIS A 1063 -9.45 -28.21 -21.81
N THR A 1064 -8.33 -27.60 -22.21
CA THR A 1064 -8.25 -26.65 -23.35
C THR A 1064 -8.71 -27.32 -24.65
N TYR A 1065 -8.20 -28.52 -24.94
CA TYR A 1065 -8.61 -29.28 -26.13
C TYR A 1065 -10.10 -29.65 -26.10
N LYS A 1066 -10.66 -30.02 -24.94
CA LYS A 1066 -12.11 -30.26 -24.81
C LYS A 1066 -12.92 -29.00 -25.14
N LEU A 1067 -12.54 -27.83 -24.61
CA LEU A 1067 -13.24 -26.57 -24.85
C LEU A 1067 -13.22 -26.16 -26.33
N LEU A 1068 -12.12 -26.42 -27.05
CA LEU A 1068 -12.03 -26.16 -28.50
C LEU A 1068 -12.91 -27.10 -29.33
N ILE A 1069 -12.99 -28.38 -28.94
CA ILE A 1069 -13.91 -29.35 -29.55
C ILE A 1069 -15.35 -28.91 -29.28
N ASP A 1070 -15.70 -28.58 -28.04
CA ASP A 1070 -17.02 -28.06 -27.68
C ASP A 1070 -17.37 -26.81 -28.51
N ALA A 1071 -16.42 -25.88 -28.72
CA ALA A 1071 -16.62 -24.66 -29.49
C ALA A 1071 -16.89 -24.91 -30.98
N HIS A 1072 -16.02 -25.63 -31.68
CA HIS A 1072 -16.22 -25.95 -33.10
C HIS A 1072 -17.47 -26.81 -33.36
N ALA A 1073 -17.94 -27.54 -32.35
CA ALA A 1073 -19.00 -28.53 -32.49
C ALA A 1073 -20.36 -28.07 -31.93
N SER A 1074 -20.42 -26.97 -31.17
CA SER A 1074 -21.65 -26.46 -30.53
C SER A 1074 -21.98 -25.00 -30.88
N LEU A 1075 -21.04 -24.22 -31.42
CA LEU A 1075 -21.27 -22.84 -31.84
C LEU A 1075 -21.51 -22.76 -33.35
N GLU A 1076 -22.33 -21.82 -33.79
CA GLU A 1076 -22.53 -21.56 -35.22
C GLU A 1076 -21.41 -20.65 -35.78
N PRO A 1077 -20.87 -20.93 -36.99
CA PRO A 1077 -21.19 -22.07 -37.86
C PRO A 1077 -20.50 -23.37 -37.40
N VAL A 1078 -21.30 -24.42 -37.17
CA VAL A 1078 -20.83 -25.72 -36.65
C VAL A 1078 -19.89 -26.39 -37.65
N ASN A 1079 -18.64 -26.63 -37.24
CA ASN A 1079 -17.57 -27.18 -38.07
C ASN A 1079 -16.97 -28.45 -37.46
N MET A 1080 -17.65 -29.58 -37.69
CA MET A 1080 -17.20 -30.88 -37.22
C MET A 1080 -15.84 -31.32 -37.80
N ALA A 1081 -15.45 -30.84 -38.99
CA ALA A 1081 -14.14 -31.14 -39.56
C ALA A 1081 -13.01 -30.45 -38.76
N ALA A 1082 -13.23 -29.22 -38.30
CA ALA A 1082 -12.33 -28.56 -37.35
C ALA A 1082 -12.32 -29.28 -35.99
N ALA A 1083 -13.49 -29.65 -35.45
CA ALA A 1083 -13.59 -30.37 -34.18
C ALA A 1083 -12.86 -31.74 -34.21
N GLU A 1084 -12.89 -32.47 -35.33
CA GLU A 1084 -12.11 -33.69 -35.52
C GLU A 1084 -10.60 -33.38 -35.72
N ALA A 1085 -10.24 -32.30 -36.42
CA ALA A 1085 -8.84 -31.88 -36.56
C ALA A 1085 -8.19 -31.52 -35.21
N VAL A 1086 -8.94 -31.00 -34.25
CA VAL A 1086 -8.45 -30.74 -32.87
C VAL A 1086 -8.05 -32.04 -32.15
N LEU A 1087 -8.68 -33.20 -32.45
CA LEU A 1087 -8.21 -34.49 -31.92
C LEU A 1087 -6.90 -34.94 -32.56
N GLU A 1088 -6.65 -34.64 -33.84
CA GLU A 1088 -5.39 -34.97 -34.49
C GLU A 1088 -4.26 -34.03 -34.05
N SER A 1089 -4.52 -32.74 -33.83
CA SER A 1089 -3.52 -31.82 -33.26
C SER A 1089 -3.18 -32.17 -31.80
N MET A 1090 -4.16 -32.59 -31.01
CA MET A 1090 -3.94 -33.13 -29.65
C MET A 1090 -3.00 -34.35 -29.65
N LYS A 1091 -3.15 -35.27 -30.61
CA LYS A 1091 -2.24 -36.42 -30.80
C LYS A 1091 -0.85 -35.99 -31.26
N ALA A 1092 -0.78 -35.04 -32.20
CA ALA A 1092 0.48 -34.49 -32.70
C ALA A 1092 1.30 -33.78 -31.60
N ALA A 1093 0.61 -33.12 -30.66
CA ALA A 1093 1.19 -32.55 -29.44
C ALA A 1093 1.57 -33.60 -28.37
N GLY A 1094 1.58 -34.90 -28.71
CA GLY A 1094 1.95 -35.99 -27.81
C GLY A 1094 0.93 -36.35 -26.73
N GLN A 1095 -0.22 -35.68 -26.68
CA GLN A 1095 -1.30 -35.97 -25.74
C GLN A 1095 -2.19 -37.10 -26.26
N HIS A 1096 -3.01 -37.70 -25.40
CA HIS A 1096 -3.85 -38.85 -25.75
C HIS A 1096 -5.32 -38.52 -25.47
N PRO A 1097 -6.20 -38.48 -26.49
CA PRO A 1097 -7.62 -38.20 -26.29
C PRO A 1097 -8.29 -39.17 -25.31
N ASP A 1098 -8.76 -38.61 -24.19
CA ASP A 1098 -9.57 -39.31 -23.19
C ASP A 1098 -11.07 -39.27 -23.54
N ALA A 1099 -11.89 -40.11 -22.90
CA ALA A 1099 -13.32 -40.30 -23.18
C ALA A 1099 -14.13 -38.99 -23.23
N VAL A 1100 -13.75 -37.99 -22.44
CA VAL A 1100 -14.42 -36.67 -22.37
C VAL A 1100 -14.42 -35.92 -23.72
N HIS A 1101 -13.36 -36.05 -24.52
CA HIS A 1101 -13.23 -35.37 -25.82
C HIS A 1101 -14.11 -36.05 -26.89
N TYR A 1102 -14.19 -37.37 -26.84
CA TYR A 1102 -15.10 -38.12 -27.71
C TYR A 1102 -16.57 -37.92 -27.30
N ALA A 1103 -16.86 -37.75 -26.01
CA ALA A 1103 -18.21 -37.41 -25.53
C ALA A 1103 -18.71 -36.10 -26.15
N SER A 1104 -17.86 -35.07 -26.23
CA SER A 1104 -18.17 -33.80 -26.93
C SER A 1104 -18.53 -34.02 -28.40
N LEU A 1105 -17.77 -34.84 -29.14
CA LEU A 1105 -18.09 -35.16 -30.55
C LEU A 1105 -19.35 -36.00 -30.71
N VAL A 1106 -19.62 -36.94 -29.80
CA VAL A 1106 -20.86 -37.75 -29.78
C VAL A 1106 -22.07 -36.85 -29.53
N HIS A 1107 -21.98 -35.94 -28.56
CA HIS A 1107 -23.02 -34.95 -28.28
C HIS A 1107 -23.26 -34.03 -29.48
N ALA A 1108 -22.21 -33.50 -30.12
CA ALA A 1108 -22.38 -32.60 -31.25
C ALA A 1108 -22.99 -33.27 -32.50
N LYS A 1109 -22.46 -34.42 -32.94
CA LYS A 1109 -23.05 -35.15 -34.07
C LYS A 1109 -24.50 -35.56 -33.77
N GLY A 1110 -24.73 -36.02 -32.54
CA GLY A 1110 -26.02 -36.54 -32.10
C GLY A 1110 -27.08 -35.47 -31.88
N CYS A 1111 -26.81 -34.49 -31.02
CA CYS A 1111 -27.77 -33.48 -30.57
C CYS A 1111 -27.83 -32.24 -31.46
N VAL A 1112 -26.70 -31.83 -32.06
CA VAL A 1112 -26.61 -30.57 -32.83
C VAL A 1112 -26.79 -30.83 -34.34
N GLN A 1113 -26.23 -31.93 -34.86
CA GLN A 1113 -26.39 -32.30 -36.28
C GLN A 1113 -27.50 -33.33 -36.55
N HIS A 1114 -28.14 -33.88 -35.51
CA HIS A 1114 -29.12 -34.97 -35.61
C HIS A 1114 -28.59 -36.27 -36.29
N ASP A 1115 -27.27 -36.42 -36.43
CA ASP A 1115 -26.62 -37.62 -36.95
C ASP A 1115 -26.31 -38.62 -35.82
N LEU A 1116 -27.35 -39.33 -35.39
CA LEU A 1116 -27.22 -40.45 -34.45
C LEU A 1116 -26.32 -41.57 -34.99
N ALA A 1117 -26.19 -41.74 -36.31
CA ALA A 1117 -25.37 -42.80 -36.90
C ALA A 1117 -23.87 -42.48 -36.80
N GLY A 1118 -23.47 -41.24 -37.09
CA GLY A 1118 -22.12 -40.73 -36.85
C GLY A 1118 -21.77 -40.65 -35.37
N ALA A 1119 -22.70 -40.21 -34.52
CA ALA A 1119 -22.52 -40.23 -33.06
C ALA A 1119 -22.26 -41.65 -32.54
N ARG A 1120 -23.09 -42.63 -32.96
CA ARG A 1120 -22.92 -44.04 -32.60
C ARG A 1120 -21.61 -44.62 -33.13
N LYS A 1121 -21.23 -44.30 -34.36
CA LYS A 1121 -19.95 -44.73 -34.96
C LYS A 1121 -18.74 -44.25 -34.15
N VAL A 1122 -18.75 -42.98 -33.70
CA VAL A 1122 -17.68 -42.43 -32.83
C VAL A 1122 -17.63 -43.19 -31.50
N PHE A 1123 -18.77 -43.40 -30.86
CA PHE A 1123 -18.89 -44.16 -29.61
C PHE A 1123 -18.33 -45.60 -29.74
N ASP A 1124 -18.69 -46.31 -30.82
CA ASP A 1124 -18.22 -47.68 -31.07
C ASP A 1124 -16.70 -47.74 -31.36
N THR A 1125 -16.11 -46.72 -32.01
CA THR A 1125 -14.64 -46.62 -32.09
C THR A 1125 -13.98 -46.48 -30.71
N VAL A 1126 -14.58 -45.73 -29.77
CA VAL A 1126 -14.03 -45.63 -28.41
C VAL A 1126 -14.16 -46.96 -27.66
N LEU A 1127 -15.29 -47.66 -27.78
CA LEU A 1127 -15.46 -49.01 -27.23
C LEU A 1127 -14.44 -50.02 -27.76
N SER A 1128 -14.00 -49.88 -29.02
CA SER A 1128 -12.96 -50.73 -29.60
C SER A 1128 -11.55 -50.44 -29.06
N ASN A 1129 -11.30 -49.21 -28.61
CA ASN A 1129 -9.97 -48.73 -28.24
C ASN A 1129 -9.65 -48.96 -26.75
N ARG A 1130 -9.06 -50.12 -26.45
CA ARG A 1130 -8.64 -50.54 -25.10
C ARG A 1130 -7.68 -49.60 -24.35
N ARG A 1131 -7.16 -48.53 -24.98
CA ARG A 1131 -6.33 -47.51 -24.30
C ARG A 1131 -7.16 -46.43 -23.59
N VAL A 1132 -8.42 -46.23 -23.96
CA VAL A 1132 -9.28 -45.19 -23.37
C VAL A 1132 -10.07 -45.79 -22.19
N ARG A 1133 -10.03 -45.14 -21.03
CA ARG A 1133 -10.88 -45.53 -19.90
C ARG A 1133 -12.30 -45.04 -20.15
N LEU A 1134 -13.27 -45.96 -20.23
CA LEU A 1134 -14.68 -45.60 -20.34
C LEU A 1134 -15.13 -44.82 -19.10
N GLN A 1135 -15.84 -43.71 -19.32
CA GLN A 1135 -16.35 -42.80 -18.29
C GLN A 1135 -17.85 -42.56 -18.48
N PRO A 1136 -18.62 -42.23 -17.42
CA PRO A 1136 -20.06 -42.01 -17.53
C PRO A 1136 -20.47 -40.94 -18.56
N CYS A 1137 -19.68 -39.87 -18.71
CA CYS A 1137 -19.93 -38.78 -19.65
C CYS A 1137 -20.07 -39.23 -21.13
N LEU A 1138 -19.38 -40.30 -21.53
CA LEU A 1138 -19.48 -40.85 -22.88
C LEU A 1138 -20.81 -41.56 -23.12
N TYR A 1139 -21.38 -42.20 -22.10
CA TYR A 1139 -22.73 -42.78 -22.15
C TYR A 1139 -23.78 -41.68 -22.07
N GLN A 1140 -23.58 -40.68 -21.20
CA GLN A 1140 -24.45 -39.50 -21.09
C GLN A 1140 -24.65 -38.83 -22.44
N ALA A 1141 -23.57 -38.46 -23.14
CA ALA A 1141 -23.64 -37.85 -24.48
C ALA A 1141 -24.38 -38.71 -25.52
N LEU A 1142 -24.23 -40.05 -25.44
CA LEU A 1142 -24.96 -40.96 -26.32
C LEU A 1142 -26.45 -41.02 -25.96
N PHE A 1143 -26.81 -41.06 -24.68
CA PHE A 1143 -28.22 -41.00 -24.25
C PHE A 1143 -28.87 -39.67 -24.61
N GLU A 1144 -28.15 -38.55 -24.44
CA GLU A 1144 -28.59 -37.22 -24.89
C GLU A 1144 -28.87 -37.22 -26.39
N SER A 1145 -27.98 -37.80 -27.21
CA SER A 1145 -28.21 -37.94 -28.65
C SER A 1145 -29.39 -38.83 -29.02
N MET A 1146 -29.70 -39.85 -28.23
CA MET A 1146 -30.86 -40.72 -28.49
C MET A 1146 -32.18 -40.04 -28.10
N VAL A 1147 -32.18 -39.26 -27.01
CA VAL A 1147 -33.33 -38.45 -26.60
C VAL A 1147 -33.59 -37.31 -27.60
N ALA A 1148 -32.55 -36.59 -28.03
CA ALA A 1148 -32.64 -35.51 -29.01
C ALA A 1148 -33.12 -35.96 -30.41
N ASN A 1149 -32.97 -37.26 -30.74
CA ASN A 1149 -33.45 -37.85 -31.99
C ASN A 1149 -34.69 -38.74 -31.80
N HIS A 1150 -35.43 -38.58 -30.70
CA HIS A 1150 -36.69 -39.30 -30.41
C HIS A 1150 -36.59 -40.84 -30.52
N ARG A 1151 -35.48 -41.41 -30.01
CA ARG A 1151 -35.22 -42.85 -29.97
C ARG A 1151 -34.90 -43.34 -28.56
N VAL A 1152 -35.75 -43.00 -27.58
CA VAL A 1152 -35.51 -43.35 -26.17
C VAL A 1152 -35.64 -44.86 -25.94
N ALA A 1153 -36.47 -45.54 -26.73
CA ALA A 1153 -36.57 -47.01 -26.75
C ALA A 1153 -35.23 -47.73 -26.95
N ASP A 1154 -34.29 -47.18 -27.74
CA ASP A 1154 -32.98 -47.81 -28.00
C ASP A 1154 -31.97 -47.64 -26.83
N THR A 1155 -32.33 -46.88 -25.79
CA THR A 1155 -31.43 -46.63 -24.65
C THR A 1155 -31.31 -47.82 -23.70
N GLU A 1156 -32.36 -48.64 -23.57
CA GLU A 1156 -32.41 -49.78 -22.63
C GLU A 1156 -31.25 -50.80 -22.80
N PRO A 1157 -30.91 -51.29 -24.01
CA PRO A 1157 -29.76 -52.18 -24.19
C PRO A 1157 -28.42 -51.51 -23.88
N ILE A 1158 -28.32 -50.18 -24.00
CA ILE A 1158 -27.09 -49.42 -23.73
C ILE A 1158 -26.93 -49.17 -22.22
N VAL A 1159 -28.03 -49.00 -21.48
CA VAL A 1159 -28.01 -49.01 -19.99
C VAL A 1159 -27.51 -50.37 -19.48
N GLN A 1160 -27.93 -51.48 -20.10
CA GLN A 1160 -27.40 -52.82 -19.76
C GLN A 1160 -25.90 -52.96 -20.09
N ASP A 1161 -25.46 -52.51 -21.28
CA ASP A 1161 -24.04 -52.50 -21.64
C ASP A 1161 -23.19 -51.68 -20.64
N MET A 1162 -23.66 -50.48 -20.25
CA MET A 1162 -23.05 -49.63 -19.23
C MET A 1162 -22.88 -50.36 -17.87
N LEU A 1163 -23.94 -51.04 -17.41
CA LEU A 1163 -23.93 -51.80 -16.16
C LEU A 1163 -22.99 -53.01 -16.21
N THR A 1164 -23.00 -53.80 -17.30
CA THR A 1164 -22.08 -54.95 -17.44
C THR A 1164 -20.61 -54.53 -17.46
N ARG A 1165 -20.30 -53.35 -17.99
CA ARG A 1165 -18.96 -52.74 -17.99
C ARG A 1165 -18.59 -52.05 -16.66
N LYS A 1166 -19.48 -52.09 -15.66
CA LYS A 1166 -19.31 -51.46 -14.33
C LYS A 1166 -19.10 -49.94 -14.40
N VAL A 1167 -19.71 -49.27 -15.38
CA VAL A 1167 -19.79 -47.81 -15.43
C VAL A 1167 -20.97 -47.36 -14.57
N GLU A 1168 -20.76 -46.36 -13.72
CA GLU A 1168 -21.74 -45.94 -12.72
C GLU A 1168 -22.89 -45.11 -13.34
N MET A 1169 -24.13 -45.41 -12.94
CA MET A 1169 -25.31 -44.59 -13.20
C MET A 1169 -25.21 -43.29 -12.39
N THR A 1170 -24.88 -42.18 -13.04
CA THR A 1170 -24.81 -40.86 -12.39
C THR A 1170 -26.16 -40.16 -12.40
N ALA A 1171 -26.33 -39.17 -11.50
CA ALA A 1171 -27.50 -38.28 -11.48
C ALA A 1171 -27.79 -37.70 -12.88
N TYR A 1172 -26.76 -37.22 -13.58
CA TYR A 1172 -26.87 -36.63 -14.92
C TYR A 1172 -27.41 -37.61 -15.96
N ILE A 1173 -26.91 -38.86 -16.01
CA ILE A 1173 -27.42 -39.89 -16.92
C ILE A 1173 -28.89 -40.20 -16.62
N ALA A 1174 -29.25 -40.36 -15.35
CA ALA A 1174 -30.63 -40.60 -14.95
C ALA A 1174 -31.54 -39.42 -15.31
N ASN A 1175 -31.10 -38.18 -15.12
CA ASN A 1175 -31.88 -36.98 -15.48
C ASN A 1175 -32.21 -36.94 -16.97
N THR A 1176 -31.23 -37.24 -17.84
CA THR A 1176 -31.43 -37.37 -19.30
C THR A 1176 -32.44 -38.46 -19.64
N LEU A 1177 -32.32 -39.64 -19.04
CA LEU A 1177 -33.24 -40.76 -19.28
C LEU A 1177 -34.66 -40.51 -18.72
N ILE A 1178 -34.78 -39.85 -17.56
CA ILE A 1178 -36.04 -39.39 -16.97
C ILE A 1178 -36.73 -38.41 -17.92
N HIS A 1179 -36.00 -37.43 -18.44
CA HIS A 1179 -36.51 -36.46 -19.41
C HIS A 1179 -36.96 -37.14 -20.72
N GLY A 1180 -36.15 -38.06 -21.25
CA GLY A 1180 -36.49 -38.83 -22.44
C GLY A 1180 -37.77 -39.65 -22.29
N TRP A 1181 -37.88 -40.46 -21.23
CA TRP A 1181 -39.08 -41.25 -20.98
C TRP A 1181 -40.29 -40.39 -20.65
N ALA A 1182 -40.13 -39.22 -20.01
CA ALA A 1182 -41.21 -38.26 -19.80
C ALA A 1182 -41.71 -37.65 -21.12
N ALA A 1183 -40.81 -37.35 -22.06
CA ALA A 1183 -41.17 -36.84 -23.39
C ALA A 1183 -41.91 -37.89 -24.26
N GLU A 1184 -41.61 -39.18 -24.09
CA GLU A 1184 -42.42 -40.29 -24.64
C GLU A 1184 -43.68 -40.61 -23.81
N GLY A 1185 -43.99 -39.84 -22.76
CA GLY A 1185 -45.15 -40.03 -21.87
C GLY A 1185 -45.05 -41.23 -20.89
N ASN A 1186 -43.90 -41.90 -20.83
CA ASN A 1186 -43.69 -43.15 -20.10
C ASN A 1186 -43.14 -42.94 -18.68
N VAL A 1187 -43.94 -42.29 -17.83
CA VAL A 1187 -43.54 -41.88 -16.47
C VAL A 1187 -43.20 -43.07 -15.56
N SER A 1188 -43.72 -44.28 -15.81
CA SER A 1188 -43.34 -45.47 -15.02
C SER A 1188 -41.89 -45.90 -15.28
N LYS A 1189 -41.40 -45.81 -16.52
CA LYS A 1189 -39.97 -46.02 -16.83
C LYS A 1189 -39.10 -44.89 -16.27
N ALA A 1190 -39.54 -43.64 -16.37
CA ALA A 1190 -38.86 -42.51 -15.75
C ALA A 1190 -38.69 -42.71 -14.22
N LYS A 1191 -39.75 -43.17 -13.54
CA LYS A 1191 -39.71 -43.50 -12.11
C LYS A 1191 -38.74 -44.66 -11.82
N ALA A 1192 -38.74 -45.72 -12.62
CA ALA A 1192 -37.81 -46.84 -12.45
C ALA A 1192 -36.33 -46.39 -12.56
N VAL A 1193 -36.03 -45.43 -13.43
CA VAL A 1193 -34.70 -44.81 -13.51
C VAL A 1193 -34.39 -43.96 -12.27
N TYR A 1194 -35.33 -43.13 -11.80
CA TYR A 1194 -35.20 -42.35 -10.56
C TYR A 1194 -34.97 -43.25 -9.32
N ASP A 1195 -35.68 -44.37 -9.22
CA ASP A 1195 -35.54 -45.35 -8.14
C ASP A 1195 -34.29 -46.24 -8.25
N SER A 1196 -33.64 -46.30 -9.43
CA SER A 1196 -32.32 -46.91 -9.57
C SER A 1196 -31.19 -46.08 -8.91
N ILE A 1197 -31.39 -44.78 -8.73
CA ILE A 1197 -30.49 -43.93 -7.93
C ILE A 1197 -30.96 -43.93 -6.48
N GLY A 1198 -30.22 -44.67 -5.64
CA GLY A 1198 -30.43 -44.68 -4.19
C GLY A 1198 -30.32 -43.28 -3.57
N ILE A 1199 -31.20 -43.00 -2.60
CA ILE A 1199 -31.52 -41.67 -2.04
C ILE A 1199 -30.29 -40.80 -1.71
N GLN A 1200 -29.21 -41.40 -1.20
CA GLN A 1200 -27.98 -40.67 -0.87
C GLN A 1200 -27.31 -40.00 -2.08
N LYS A 1201 -27.43 -40.57 -3.28
CA LYS A 1201 -26.83 -40.10 -4.54
C LYS A 1201 -27.74 -39.19 -5.38
N ARG A 1202 -29.00 -38.97 -4.96
CA ARG A 1202 -29.93 -38.06 -5.63
C ARG A 1202 -29.48 -36.60 -5.45
N GLU A 1203 -29.36 -35.87 -6.55
CA GLU A 1203 -29.06 -34.42 -6.57
C GLU A 1203 -30.36 -33.62 -6.73
N PRO A 1204 -30.41 -32.32 -6.35
CA PRO A 1204 -31.59 -31.47 -6.54
C PRO A 1204 -32.14 -31.50 -7.98
N SER A 1205 -31.25 -31.54 -8.98
CA SER A 1205 -31.59 -31.70 -10.40
C SER A 1205 -32.35 -33.00 -10.73
N THR A 1206 -32.15 -34.07 -9.95
CA THR A 1206 -32.84 -35.35 -10.10
C THR A 1206 -34.23 -35.33 -9.46
N TYR A 1207 -34.39 -34.67 -8.31
CA TYR A 1207 -35.72 -34.37 -7.76
C TYR A 1207 -36.50 -33.44 -8.70
N GLU A 1208 -35.85 -32.41 -9.25
CA GLU A 1208 -36.41 -31.46 -10.22
C GLU A 1208 -36.86 -32.15 -11.52
N ALA A 1209 -36.01 -32.99 -12.12
CA ALA A 1209 -36.34 -33.74 -13.34
C ALA A 1209 -37.53 -34.69 -13.12
N MET A 1210 -37.56 -35.43 -12.01
CA MET A 1210 -38.68 -36.34 -11.71
C MET A 1210 -39.96 -35.59 -11.34
N THR A 1211 -39.85 -34.43 -10.68
CA THR A 1211 -40.99 -33.53 -10.40
C THR A 1211 -41.60 -33.03 -11.71
N ARG A 1212 -40.77 -32.57 -12.68
CA ARG A 1212 -41.25 -32.21 -14.02
C ARG A 1212 -41.88 -33.39 -14.76
N ALA A 1213 -41.30 -34.59 -14.69
CA ALA A 1213 -41.83 -35.80 -15.33
C ALA A 1213 -43.21 -36.21 -14.79
N PHE A 1214 -43.48 -35.99 -13.49
CA PHE A 1214 -44.83 -36.18 -12.93
C PHE A 1214 -45.80 -35.07 -13.33
N LEU A 1215 -45.35 -33.81 -13.38
CA LEU A 1215 -46.18 -32.68 -13.80
C LEU A 1215 -46.58 -32.76 -15.29
N SER A 1216 -45.69 -33.24 -16.16
CA SER A 1216 -45.99 -33.45 -17.60
C SER A 1216 -46.95 -34.61 -17.89
N ALA A 1217 -47.42 -35.31 -16.86
CA ALA A 1217 -48.46 -36.35 -16.95
C ALA A 1217 -49.60 -36.13 -15.92
N ASP A 1218 -49.78 -34.89 -15.45
CA ASP A 1218 -50.80 -34.45 -14.48
C ASP A 1218 -50.77 -35.17 -13.10
N GLN A 1219 -49.69 -35.90 -12.78
CA GLN A 1219 -49.55 -36.65 -11.52
C GLN A 1219 -49.09 -35.77 -10.35
N ARG A 1220 -49.80 -34.66 -10.11
CA ARG A 1220 -49.42 -33.59 -9.17
C ARG A 1220 -49.21 -34.08 -7.72
N MET A 1221 -49.97 -35.08 -7.27
CA MET A 1221 -49.80 -35.71 -5.95
C MET A 1221 -48.50 -36.54 -5.83
N SER A 1222 -47.97 -37.05 -6.94
CA SER A 1222 -46.65 -37.69 -6.96
C SER A 1222 -45.54 -36.63 -6.98
N ALA A 1223 -45.73 -35.54 -7.73
CA ALA A 1223 -44.81 -34.40 -7.73
C ALA A 1223 -44.64 -33.80 -6.32
N THR A 1224 -45.73 -33.53 -5.58
CA THR A 1224 -45.64 -33.07 -4.17
C THR A 1224 -44.85 -34.03 -3.28
N GLY A 1225 -44.99 -35.34 -3.48
CA GLY A 1225 -44.26 -36.36 -2.72
C GLY A 1225 -42.75 -36.33 -2.94
N ILE A 1226 -42.30 -36.16 -4.21
CA ILE A 1226 -40.88 -36.01 -4.54
C ILE A 1226 -40.30 -34.72 -3.95
N VAL A 1227 -41.06 -33.62 -3.98
CA VAL A 1227 -40.65 -32.36 -3.35
C VAL A 1227 -40.56 -32.51 -1.82
N GLN A 1228 -41.47 -33.25 -1.18
CA GLN A 1228 -41.39 -33.51 0.26
C GLN A 1228 -40.20 -34.43 0.63
N GLU A 1229 -39.89 -35.44 -0.19
CA GLU A 1229 -38.65 -36.26 -0.07
C GLU A 1229 -37.39 -35.38 -0.18
N MET A 1230 -37.38 -34.42 -1.12
CA MET A 1230 -36.30 -33.45 -1.27
C MET A 1230 -36.18 -32.53 -0.04
N MET A 1231 -37.29 -32.01 0.48
CA MET A 1231 -37.28 -31.11 1.65
C MET A 1231 -36.74 -31.80 2.90
N SER A 1232 -37.01 -33.10 3.10
CA SER A 1232 -36.47 -33.85 4.25
C SER A 1232 -34.93 -34.02 4.23
N ARG A 1233 -34.26 -33.63 3.13
CA ARG A 1233 -32.80 -33.67 2.98
C ARG A 1233 -32.10 -32.38 3.40
N GLY A 1234 -32.85 -31.30 3.69
CA GLY A 1234 -32.29 -30.03 4.18
C GLY A 1234 -31.44 -29.25 3.16
N TYR A 1235 -31.77 -29.33 1.86
CA TYR A 1235 -31.09 -28.53 0.84
C TYR A 1235 -31.34 -27.01 1.05
N PRO A 1236 -30.41 -26.12 0.64
CA PRO A 1236 -30.57 -24.67 0.81
C PRO A 1236 -31.85 -24.11 0.18
N SER A 1237 -32.50 -23.17 0.87
CA SER A 1237 -33.80 -22.59 0.49
C SER A 1237 -33.83 -22.03 -0.94
N ALA A 1238 -32.75 -21.39 -1.41
CA ALA A 1238 -32.64 -20.85 -2.76
C ALA A 1238 -32.61 -21.91 -3.88
N VAL A 1239 -32.32 -23.17 -3.55
CA VAL A 1239 -32.36 -24.32 -4.47
C VAL A 1239 -33.68 -25.08 -4.31
N ALA A 1240 -34.09 -25.33 -3.07
CA ALA A 1240 -35.32 -26.04 -2.77
C ALA A 1240 -36.57 -25.26 -3.23
N GLY A 1241 -36.61 -23.94 -2.99
CA GLY A 1241 -37.72 -23.06 -3.38
C GLY A 1241 -38.05 -23.16 -4.86
N LYS A 1242 -37.05 -23.07 -5.75
CA LYS A 1242 -37.25 -23.19 -7.21
C LYS A 1242 -37.91 -24.50 -7.66
N ILE A 1243 -37.81 -25.56 -6.87
CA ILE A 1243 -38.39 -26.88 -7.17
C ILE A 1243 -39.78 -27.01 -6.51
N VAL A 1244 -39.99 -26.40 -5.33
CA VAL A 1244 -41.31 -26.21 -4.71
C VAL A 1244 -42.22 -25.37 -5.62
N ASP A 1245 -41.69 -24.26 -6.17
CA ASP A 1245 -42.41 -23.33 -7.05
C ASP A 1245 -43.00 -24.02 -8.30
N LEU A 1246 -42.34 -25.06 -8.83
CA LEU A 1246 -42.84 -25.84 -9.97
C LEU A 1246 -44.18 -26.53 -9.69
N VAL A 1247 -44.45 -26.88 -8.43
CA VAL A 1247 -45.70 -27.52 -8.01
C VAL A 1247 -46.78 -26.49 -7.68
N GLY A 1248 -46.38 -25.23 -7.42
CA GLY A 1248 -47.23 -24.09 -7.11
C GLY A 1248 -47.71 -24.07 -5.64
N PRO A 1249 -48.24 -22.92 -5.17
CA PRO A 1249 -48.65 -22.75 -3.77
C PRO A 1249 -49.93 -23.52 -3.44
N SER A 1250 -49.79 -24.81 -3.11
CA SER A 1250 -50.85 -25.62 -2.49
C SER A 1250 -51.02 -25.23 -1.02
N SER A 1251 -52.22 -24.81 -0.63
CA SER A 1251 -52.52 -24.17 0.66
C SER A 1251 -52.58 -25.13 1.87
N SER A 1252 -51.46 -25.76 2.23
CA SER A 1252 -51.23 -26.38 3.56
C SER A 1252 -49.77 -26.84 3.74
N LEU A 1253 -48.87 -25.90 4.08
CA LEU A 1253 -47.52 -26.15 4.60
C LEU A 1253 -47.19 -25.05 5.62
#